data_AF-A0A8H7CWC4-F1
#
_entry.id   AF-A0A8H7CWC4-F1
#
_cell.length_a   1.000
_cell.length_b   1.000
_cell.length_c   1.000
_cell.angle_alpha   90.00
_cell.angle_beta   90.00
_cell.angle_gamma   90.00
#
_symmetry.space_group_name_H-M   'P 1'
#
loop_
_entity.id
_entity.type
_entity.pdbx_description
1 polymer ?
#
loop_
_entity_poly.entity_id
_entity_poly.type
_entity_poly.pdbx_seq_one_letter_code
_entity_poly.pdbx_strand_id
1 'polypeptide(L)'
;MPAIEPADIAYIDIFPSIGIARVGNSDEYYIGPEIPGRNDTPDGGFKDKDMKVKRQAARFRVYAFGKDHKVLGELNSDNGFELQWTVEVANKKASWYTFMGRHQSLAFQPGNTTLRNPSVQPTLDPDQRTDCIIAPGPKTIKTSDKNPVDMIGQFKGSAPAPVDVYLGSIKVDEKGRLLVLPGRGDSRCIDDPEDPYPLILTDFDNPNWIDDTSDGTVQVKAIRGNQWSTSHTAHVVCTTPKYATDIYAPTTLYDVMESVYTKEKGKVDELVGEVEYWRDIWEILQRPVLLSWVNGQANGGHGPGRMGNFFDPAWQAKLQSTEPEHEATRKIVLGRMRLPELDTKENKTARRGQAFKYFMPWLSGDGGRATEGEYTTFTSVTELQYARLTKWADGDFVVNPANRPNPPARFEDIPLQEQPVALTRSSLEWTIGAPLFPGLELSWNAEEPATYDLGPDALALGELGFRINKSVKPGELTRYLSLPWQSDFYMCRNYWWPSARPDAILTQNLLDTVTKNSTAGWAEVIKAVNLSQKRERSEVADALAEHVPWERGIHQNYTDVYSDQPLFANTDMTQNWHKLGFIVRAKPPSQNLPVQAFPTLPIFVETQRQHPHPEEKKPMDDIQRPELPSFAVHSQALASFDAHKKSQNIAFRMPRPDNPATVPERPPFESHIPATGKWGMEFENPPIDTLASLKEHLQFAMAIELSTIPLYLYAMYSIKLSPKNAKDPRFWDPVTNAIRGVVAEEMLHLTLAGNVLKAIGGEPKLYAQQLGDIKVFPTYPMEMPGRVPKLEMNLRKAIKDNFDTFLGIELPGEPDEPPVGAEEYRTLGQFYGAIKDGLKYLSKEPGNTLFHQDSLPFQFAPGTGYQPRIQNAGGSIVVKDLTTALKALDVIVEQGEGSDGKYSGDELAHYYVFKDLKEVTENWDVYNVPENPTTEMYTEKPKLRQIYHVSRTFDAAYCYLLLSIEKLWTIRDEDKRRQLVLANMYTLMLGVLAPLAKFLVTQPLPDDPEGRVAAPCFNWYEFGADSKTPFKQLRAEMKETMLSYVQVTAESDDQVPEHDYGMQIQALIPIQTALDNMIDIDTSDPPTGTISRKGLNVAHTQGFKGFA
;
A
#
# COMPACT_ATOMS: atom_id res chain seq x y z
N MET A 1 -7.72 -11.90 -53.18
CA MET A 1 -8.12 -10.53 -52.82
C MET A 1 -8.60 -9.83 -54.09
N PRO A 2 -9.57 -8.91 -54.04
CA PRO A 2 -9.94 -8.11 -55.21
C PRO A 2 -8.72 -7.31 -55.70
N ALA A 3 -8.59 -7.13 -57.01
CA ALA A 3 -7.55 -6.29 -57.58
C ALA A 3 -7.79 -4.84 -57.17
N ILE A 4 -6.78 -4.19 -56.57
CA ILE A 4 -6.85 -2.77 -56.21
C ILE A 4 -6.47 -1.98 -57.47
N GLU A 5 -7.42 -1.23 -58.02
CA GLU A 5 -7.18 -0.37 -59.18
C GLU A 5 -6.63 0.99 -58.73
N PRO A 6 -5.46 1.44 -59.24
CA PRO A 6 -4.87 2.75 -58.91
C PRO A 6 -5.81 3.95 -59.00
N ALA A 7 -6.80 3.91 -59.90
CA ALA A 7 -7.73 5.01 -60.12
C ALA A 7 -8.75 5.19 -58.98
N ASP A 8 -8.99 4.14 -58.19
CA ASP A 8 -9.99 4.15 -57.11
C ASP A 8 -9.42 4.63 -55.77
N ILE A 9 -8.09 4.70 -55.65
CA ILE A 9 -7.38 5.11 -54.44
C ILE A 9 -7.53 6.62 -54.24
N ALA A 10 -8.28 7.01 -53.21
CA ALA A 10 -8.39 8.40 -52.77
C ALA A 10 -7.21 8.80 -51.87
N TYR A 11 -6.87 7.93 -50.90
CA TYR A 11 -5.72 8.10 -50.02
C TYR A 11 -5.22 6.76 -49.49
N ILE A 12 -4.04 6.79 -48.84
CA ILE A 12 -3.44 5.62 -48.18
C ILE A 12 -3.07 5.98 -46.75
N ASP A 13 -3.07 4.99 -45.86
CA ASP A 13 -2.64 5.14 -44.48
C ASP A 13 -1.95 3.88 -43.96
N ILE A 14 -1.14 4.05 -42.90
CA ILE A 14 -0.37 2.99 -42.25
C ILE A 14 -1.08 2.47 -41.00
N PHE A 15 -1.08 1.16 -40.83
CA PHE A 15 -1.62 0.47 -39.66
C PHE A 15 -0.65 -0.61 -39.12
N PRO A 16 -0.53 -0.82 -37.79
CA PRO A 16 -1.18 -0.04 -36.74
C PRO A 16 -0.74 1.43 -36.79
N SER A 17 -1.62 2.34 -36.37
CA SER A 17 -1.27 3.76 -36.35
C SER A 17 -0.19 4.08 -35.31
N ILE A 18 -0.11 3.26 -34.27
CA ILE A 18 0.92 3.29 -33.23
C ILE A 18 1.41 1.85 -33.05
N GLY A 19 2.61 1.54 -33.55
CA GLY A 19 3.23 0.23 -33.40
C GLY A 19 3.99 0.11 -32.08
N ILE A 20 3.82 -1.01 -31.36
CA ILE A 20 4.59 -1.30 -30.14
C ILE A 20 5.66 -2.36 -30.42
N ALA A 21 6.91 -1.93 -30.33
CA ALA A 21 8.10 -2.78 -30.40
C ALA A 21 8.71 -2.94 -28.99
N ARG A 22 9.25 -4.13 -28.68
CA ARG A 22 9.82 -4.41 -27.35
C ARG A 22 11.24 -4.94 -27.42
N VAL A 23 12.13 -4.35 -26.62
CA VAL A 23 13.56 -4.68 -26.58
C VAL A 23 13.81 -6.14 -26.20
N GLY A 24 14.94 -6.68 -26.67
CA GLY A 24 15.32 -8.09 -26.53
C GLY A 24 16.80 -8.27 -26.88
N ASN A 25 17.56 -9.00 -26.07
CA ASN A 25 19.01 -9.16 -26.27
C ASN A 25 19.38 -10.27 -27.29
N SER A 26 18.40 -10.92 -27.92
CA SER A 26 18.60 -11.85 -29.03
C SER A 26 18.59 -11.15 -30.39
N ASP A 27 19.31 -11.73 -31.35
CA ASP A 27 19.18 -11.35 -32.76
C ASP A 27 17.88 -11.87 -33.38
N GLU A 28 17.28 -12.93 -32.81
CA GLU A 28 15.96 -13.43 -33.18
C GLU A 28 14.84 -12.48 -32.72
N TYR A 29 13.70 -12.56 -33.40
CA TYR A 29 12.53 -11.73 -33.12
C TYR A 29 11.23 -12.47 -33.43
N TYR A 30 10.13 -11.95 -32.90
CA TYR A 30 8.77 -12.34 -33.25
C TYR A 30 7.95 -11.09 -33.59
N ILE A 31 6.82 -11.27 -34.25
CA ILE A 31 5.91 -10.16 -34.62
C ILE A 31 4.95 -9.93 -33.47
N GLY A 32 4.73 -8.67 -33.09
CA GLY A 32 3.72 -8.30 -32.09
C GLY A 32 2.29 -8.70 -32.49
N PRO A 33 1.32 -8.56 -31.57
CA PRO A 33 -0.07 -8.93 -31.81
C PRO A 33 -0.70 -8.11 -32.95
N GLU A 34 -1.39 -8.81 -33.86
CA GLU A 34 -2.12 -8.21 -34.99
C GLU A 34 -3.63 -8.53 -34.97
N ILE A 35 -4.09 -9.37 -34.03
CA ILE A 35 -5.48 -9.81 -33.90
C ILE A 35 -6.00 -9.43 -32.50
N PRO A 36 -7.11 -8.66 -32.39
CA PRO A 36 -7.62 -8.24 -31.10
C PRO A 36 -8.02 -9.44 -30.23
N GLY A 37 -7.69 -9.39 -28.96
CA GLY A 37 -7.96 -10.45 -27.99
C GLY A 37 -7.01 -11.64 -28.08
N ARG A 38 -5.98 -11.62 -28.95
CA ARG A 38 -5.05 -12.73 -29.16
C ARG A 38 -3.58 -12.30 -29.17
N ASN A 39 -2.78 -12.93 -28.29
CA ASN A 39 -1.33 -12.75 -28.24
C ASN A 39 -0.63 -14.12 -28.13
N ASP A 40 -0.31 -14.71 -29.27
CA ASP A 40 0.26 -16.05 -29.29
C ASP A 40 1.68 -16.07 -28.74
N THR A 41 1.99 -17.10 -27.94
CA THR A 41 3.38 -17.40 -27.58
C THR A 41 4.15 -17.75 -28.86
N PRO A 42 5.29 -17.09 -29.15
CA PRO A 42 6.08 -17.38 -30.34
C PRO A 42 6.56 -18.84 -30.37
N ASP A 43 6.82 -19.36 -31.56
CA ASP A 43 7.43 -20.68 -31.72
C ASP A 43 8.79 -20.73 -30.99
N GLY A 44 8.97 -21.76 -30.17
CA GLY A 44 10.15 -21.89 -29.29
C GLY A 44 10.14 -20.95 -28.07
N GLY A 45 9.06 -20.17 -27.86
CA GLY A 45 8.90 -19.24 -26.75
C GLY A 45 9.52 -17.87 -26.98
N PHE A 46 9.54 -17.06 -25.93
CA PHE A 46 10.01 -15.67 -25.93
C PHE A 46 11.53 -15.53 -25.84
N LYS A 47 12.24 -16.63 -25.55
CA LYS A 47 13.69 -16.69 -25.59
C LYS A 47 14.17 -17.61 -26.70
N ASP A 48 15.34 -17.31 -27.25
CA ASP A 48 16.02 -18.17 -28.21
C ASP A 48 16.65 -19.40 -27.55
N LYS A 49 17.31 -20.24 -28.35
CA LYS A 49 17.98 -21.46 -27.89
C LYS A 49 19.10 -21.21 -26.87
N ASP A 50 19.69 -20.01 -26.87
CA ASP A 50 20.74 -19.58 -25.97
C ASP A 50 20.16 -18.80 -24.77
N MET A 51 18.84 -18.84 -24.61
CA MET A 51 18.06 -18.19 -23.56
C MET A 51 18.17 -16.66 -23.55
N LYS A 52 18.45 -16.03 -24.70
CA LYS A 52 18.34 -14.59 -24.87
C LYS A 52 16.90 -14.22 -25.26
N VAL A 53 16.42 -13.07 -24.77
CA VAL A 53 15.07 -12.57 -25.05
C VAL A 53 14.95 -12.13 -26.50
N LYS A 54 14.00 -12.72 -27.23
CA LYS A 54 13.65 -12.32 -28.60
C LYS A 54 13.05 -10.93 -28.61
N ARG A 55 13.40 -10.11 -29.61
CA ARG A 55 12.79 -8.80 -29.81
C ARG A 55 11.35 -8.94 -30.29
N GLN A 56 10.44 -8.07 -29.83
CA GLN A 56 9.12 -7.93 -30.45
C GLN A 56 9.19 -6.85 -31.55
N ALA A 57 8.98 -7.25 -32.80
CA ALA A 57 8.92 -6.35 -33.93
C ALA A 57 7.50 -5.79 -34.11
N ALA A 58 7.41 -4.48 -34.35
CA ALA A 58 6.18 -3.86 -34.83
C ALA A 58 6.11 -4.00 -36.37
N ARG A 59 5.09 -4.69 -36.87
CA ARG A 59 4.83 -4.82 -38.31
C ARG A 59 3.83 -3.77 -38.77
N PHE A 60 4.21 -2.98 -39.76
CA PHE A 60 3.37 -1.96 -40.38
C PHE A 60 2.91 -2.39 -41.78
N ARG A 61 1.63 -2.18 -42.03
CA ARG A 61 0.92 -2.46 -43.28
C ARG A 61 0.34 -1.16 -43.82
N VAL A 62 0.14 -1.10 -45.13
CA VAL A 62 -0.46 0.06 -45.80
C VAL A 62 -1.81 -0.33 -46.35
N TYR A 63 -2.83 0.48 -46.12
CA TYR A 63 -4.16 0.28 -46.67
C TYR A 63 -4.55 1.45 -47.59
N ALA A 64 -5.20 1.12 -48.70
CA ALA A 64 -5.80 2.09 -49.60
C ALA A 64 -7.28 2.30 -49.26
N PHE A 65 -7.74 3.54 -49.40
CA PHE A 65 -9.10 3.96 -49.11
C PHE A 65 -9.73 4.65 -50.31
N GLY A 66 -11.02 4.40 -50.51
CA GLY A 66 -11.85 5.11 -51.48
C GLY A 66 -12.29 6.48 -50.97
N LYS A 67 -13.01 7.23 -51.82
CA LYS A 67 -13.57 8.55 -51.45
C LYS A 67 -14.64 8.48 -50.36
N ASP A 68 -15.25 7.32 -50.15
CA ASP A 68 -16.21 7.04 -49.08
C ASP A 68 -15.55 6.51 -47.80
N HIS A 69 -14.21 6.60 -47.72
CA HIS A 69 -13.38 6.09 -46.62
C HIS A 69 -13.48 4.57 -46.40
N LYS A 70 -14.02 3.80 -47.35
CA LYS A 70 -13.97 2.34 -47.28
C LYS A 70 -12.60 1.80 -47.66
N VAL A 71 -12.22 0.73 -46.99
CA VAL A 71 -10.97 -0.01 -47.23
C VAL A 71 -11.07 -0.72 -48.58
N LEU A 72 -10.16 -0.38 -49.50
CA LEU A 72 -10.05 -1.05 -50.81
C LEU A 72 -9.18 -2.30 -50.72
N GLY A 73 -8.17 -2.29 -49.86
CA GLY A 73 -7.27 -3.42 -49.64
C GLY A 73 -5.91 -3.01 -49.08
N GLU A 74 -5.12 -3.99 -48.67
CA GLU A 74 -3.72 -3.82 -48.28
C GLU A 74 -2.84 -3.58 -49.52
N LEU A 75 -2.01 -2.54 -49.51
CA LEU A 75 -0.99 -2.30 -50.54
C LEU A 75 0.29 -3.06 -50.19
N ASN A 76 0.74 -3.92 -51.09
CA ASN A 76 1.93 -4.76 -50.94
C ASN A 76 2.42 -5.28 -52.31
N SER A 77 3.50 -6.07 -52.29
CA SER A 77 4.10 -6.66 -53.50
C SER A 77 3.16 -7.62 -54.23
N ASP A 78 2.28 -8.36 -53.53
CA ASP A 78 1.29 -9.26 -54.16
C ASP A 78 0.33 -8.50 -55.08
N ASN A 79 0.04 -7.23 -54.77
CA ASN A 79 -0.81 -6.35 -55.55
C ASN A 79 -0.03 -5.41 -56.50
N GLY A 80 1.28 -5.66 -56.68
CA GLY A 80 2.16 -4.96 -57.62
C GLY A 80 2.61 -3.57 -57.15
N PHE A 81 2.56 -3.28 -55.85
CA PHE A 81 3.06 -2.01 -55.29
C PHE A 81 4.48 -2.17 -54.75
N GLU A 82 5.34 -1.19 -55.05
CA GLU A 82 6.60 -0.99 -54.35
C GLU A 82 6.35 -0.01 -53.18
N LEU A 83 6.80 -0.39 -51.98
CA LEU A 83 6.70 0.43 -50.78
C LEU A 83 8.08 0.94 -50.40
N GLN A 84 8.19 2.26 -50.24
CA GLN A 84 9.37 2.93 -49.70
C GLN A 84 9.00 3.52 -48.34
N TRP A 85 9.56 2.93 -47.29
CA TRP A 85 9.34 3.31 -45.91
C TRP A 85 10.40 4.31 -45.44
N THR A 86 10.00 5.24 -44.58
CA THR A 86 10.90 6.13 -43.83
C THR A 86 10.54 6.07 -42.37
N VAL A 87 11.54 5.80 -41.52
CA VAL A 87 11.40 5.71 -40.06
C VAL A 87 12.40 6.66 -39.42
N GLU A 88 11.93 7.47 -38.49
CA GLU A 88 12.77 8.36 -37.70
C GLU A 88 12.46 8.18 -36.22
N VAL A 89 13.42 7.67 -35.46
CA VAL A 89 13.31 7.46 -34.01
C VAL A 89 14.34 8.29 -33.26
N ALA A 90 14.05 8.64 -32.01
CA ALA A 90 15.04 9.22 -31.11
C ALA A 90 14.78 8.78 -29.66
N ASN A 91 15.81 8.90 -28.82
CA ASN A 91 15.70 8.84 -27.38
C ASN A 91 16.10 10.22 -26.81
N LYS A 92 15.14 10.87 -26.16
CA LYS A 92 15.30 12.20 -25.53
C LYS A 92 15.24 12.14 -24.00
N LYS A 93 15.30 10.94 -23.40
CA LYS A 93 15.20 10.79 -21.94
C LYS A 93 16.27 11.58 -21.21
N ALA A 94 17.53 11.49 -21.65
CA ALA A 94 18.66 12.11 -20.98
C ALA A 94 18.70 13.64 -21.12
N SER A 95 18.06 14.21 -22.16
CA SER A 95 17.99 15.65 -22.38
C SER A 95 16.87 16.33 -21.59
N TRP A 96 15.93 15.55 -21.03
CA TRP A 96 14.73 16.04 -20.39
C TRP A 96 14.91 16.37 -18.90
N TYR A 97 13.83 16.85 -18.28
CA TYR A 97 13.74 17.14 -16.86
C TYR A 97 13.61 15.87 -16.01
N THR A 98 14.03 15.97 -14.75
CA THR A 98 13.81 14.93 -13.74
C THR A 98 12.33 14.64 -13.54
N PHE A 99 11.97 13.38 -13.34
CA PHE A 99 10.59 12.96 -13.21
C PHE A 99 10.02 13.32 -11.83
N MET A 100 8.85 13.98 -11.83
CA MET A 100 8.15 14.36 -10.59
C MET A 100 6.68 13.87 -10.55
N GLY A 101 6.19 13.26 -11.63
CA GLY A 101 4.78 12.91 -11.79
C GLY A 101 3.82 14.10 -11.92
N ARG A 102 2.63 13.85 -12.46
CA ARG A 102 1.69 14.91 -12.90
C ARG A 102 1.00 15.68 -11.78
N HIS A 103 0.85 15.08 -10.59
CA HIS A 103 0.14 15.70 -9.46
C HIS A 103 1.05 16.45 -8.49
N GLN A 104 2.37 16.50 -8.75
CA GLN A 104 3.28 17.32 -7.96
C GLN A 104 3.19 18.79 -8.39
N SER A 105 2.94 19.67 -7.43
CA SER A 105 2.97 21.12 -7.63
C SER A 105 4.31 21.55 -8.24
N LEU A 106 4.29 22.35 -9.31
CA LEU A 106 5.45 22.93 -10.00
C LEU A 106 6.22 21.98 -10.96
N ALA A 107 5.68 20.80 -11.27
CA ALA A 107 6.27 19.91 -12.27
C ALA A 107 6.45 20.62 -13.63
N PHE A 108 7.62 20.42 -14.25
CA PHE A 108 8.02 20.96 -15.56
C PHE A 108 7.98 22.50 -15.70
N GLN A 109 8.08 23.23 -14.58
CA GLN A 109 8.22 24.68 -14.59
C GLN A 109 9.70 25.09 -14.54
N PRO A 110 10.18 25.96 -15.44
CA PRO A 110 11.53 26.52 -15.38
C PRO A 110 11.82 27.14 -14.00
N GLY A 111 12.89 26.66 -13.33
CA GLY A 111 13.29 27.11 -11.99
C GLY A 111 12.81 26.24 -10.81
N ASN A 112 11.90 25.27 -11.03
CA ASN A 112 11.42 24.34 -10.01
C ASN A 112 11.71 22.86 -10.29
N THR A 113 12.10 22.51 -11.52
CA THR A 113 12.53 21.15 -11.90
C THR A 113 13.96 21.17 -12.46
N THR A 114 14.75 20.17 -12.10
CA THR A 114 16.14 20.03 -12.58
C THR A 114 16.19 19.26 -13.90
N LEU A 115 17.18 19.55 -14.74
CA LEU A 115 17.50 18.72 -15.90
C LEU A 115 18.14 17.40 -15.41
N ARG A 116 17.91 16.29 -16.11
CA ARG A 116 18.53 14.98 -15.78
C ARG A 116 20.05 14.99 -15.85
N ASN A 117 20.61 15.72 -16.81
CA ASN A 117 22.05 15.90 -17.00
C ASN A 117 22.43 17.37 -16.77
N PRO A 118 22.33 17.90 -15.53
CA PRO A 118 22.36 19.35 -15.30
C PRO A 118 23.72 20.00 -15.61
N SER A 119 24.81 19.22 -15.71
CA SER A 119 26.14 19.73 -16.06
C SER A 119 26.40 19.85 -17.57
N VAL A 120 25.64 19.14 -18.40
CA VAL A 120 25.82 19.11 -19.86
C VAL A 120 24.95 20.22 -20.45
N GLN A 121 25.44 21.10 -21.32
CA GLN A 121 24.64 22.12 -22.03
C GLN A 121 23.54 22.83 -21.18
N PRO A 122 23.82 23.29 -19.95
CA PRO A 122 22.80 23.68 -18.95
C PRO A 122 21.92 24.87 -19.34
N THR A 123 22.36 25.69 -20.28
CA THR A 123 21.66 26.91 -20.73
C THR A 123 20.72 26.66 -21.91
N LEU A 124 20.67 25.44 -22.44
CA LEU A 124 19.84 25.07 -23.59
C LEU A 124 18.55 24.40 -23.12
N ASP A 125 17.46 24.69 -23.83
CA ASP A 125 16.20 23.99 -23.65
C ASP A 125 16.36 22.48 -23.97
N PRO A 126 15.53 21.59 -23.39
CA PRO A 126 15.68 20.14 -23.55
C PRO A 126 15.85 19.62 -24.98
N ASP A 127 15.13 20.19 -25.95
CA ASP A 127 15.17 19.76 -27.35
C ASP A 127 16.40 20.31 -28.12
N GLN A 128 17.16 21.22 -27.52
CA GLN A 128 18.38 21.79 -28.10
C GLN A 128 19.65 21.13 -27.55
N ARG A 129 19.52 20.26 -26.53
CA ARG A 129 20.65 19.62 -25.85
C ARG A 129 21.18 18.41 -26.61
N THR A 130 21.78 18.66 -27.77
CA THR A 130 22.25 17.61 -28.71
C THR A 130 23.23 16.63 -28.09
N ASP A 131 24.01 17.02 -27.08
CA ASP A 131 24.95 16.11 -26.41
C ASP A 131 24.22 15.06 -25.54
N CYS A 132 22.93 15.29 -25.25
CA CYS A 132 22.06 14.41 -24.47
C CYS A 132 20.97 13.70 -25.30
N ILE A 133 20.88 13.93 -26.61
CA ILE A 133 19.83 13.36 -27.47
C ILE A 133 20.43 12.29 -28.38
N ILE A 134 19.84 11.09 -28.37
CA ILE A 134 20.24 10.01 -29.26
C ILE A 134 19.29 10.03 -30.47
N ALA A 135 19.78 10.50 -31.61
CA ALA A 135 19.00 10.62 -32.84
C ALA A 135 19.80 10.15 -34.07
N PRO A 136 19.50 8.96 -34.62
CA PRO A 136 20.10 8.43 -35.87
C PRO A 136 19.72 9.22 -37.14
N GLY A 137 18.72 10.10 -37.05
CA GLY A 137 18.03 10.70 -38.18
C GLY A 137 17.14 9.72 -38.95
N PRO A 138 16.42 10.20 -39.99
CA PRO A 138 15.51 9.36 -40.77
C PRO A 138 16.27 8.28 -41.55
N LYS A 139 15.77 7.05 -41.47
CA LYS A 139 16.25 5.89 -42.25
C LYS A 139 15.19 5.44 -43.24
N THR A 140 15.62 5.01 -44.43
CA THR A 140 14.74 4.59 -45.51
C THR A 140 15.02 3.14 -45.89
N ILE A 141 13.97 2.38 -46.20
CA ILE A 141 14.06 1.03 -46.76
C ILE A 141 12.94 0.79 -47.77
N LYS A 142 13.23 0.06 -48.85
CA LYS A 142 12.28 -0.28 -49.92
C LYS A 142 11.95 -1.75 -49.93
N THR A 143 10.84 -2.12 -50.57
CA THR A 143 10.41 -3.52 -50.79
C THR A 143 11.51 -4.39 -51.42
N SER A 144 12.39 -3.82 -52.23
CA SER A 144 13.48 -4.53 -52.90
C SER A 144 14.74 -4.74 -52.04
N ASP A 145 14.85 -4.06 -50.90
CA ASP A 145 16.01 -4.15 -50.01
C ASP A 145 15.96 -5.43 -49.18
N LYS A 146 17.05 -6.20 -49.20
CA LYS A 146 17.14 -7.49 -48.49
C LYS A 146 17.79 -7.41 -47.12
N ASN A 147 18.59 -6.37 -46.88
CA ASN A 147 19.36 -6.22 -45.66
C ASN A 147 18.64 -5.24 -44.72
N PRO A 148 18.63 -5.51 -43.39
CA PRO A 148 18.19 -4.54 -42.41
C PRO A 148 19.02 -3.26 -42.45
N VAL A 149 18.41 -2.14 -42.05
CA VAL A 149 19.08 -0.83 -41.92
C VAL A 149 19.12 -0.46 -40.44
N ASP A 150 20.33 -0.22 -39.93
CA ASP A 150 20.55 0.03 -38.51
C ASP A 150 20.27 1.49 -38.07
N MET A 151 19.65 1.54 -36.90
CA MET A 151 19.20 2.64 -36.04
C MET A 151 20.26 3.34 -35.18
N ILE A 152 21.47 3.65 -35.66
CA ILE A 152 22.58 4.06 -34.75
C ILE A 152 22.63 5.59 -34.58
N GLY A 153 22.51 6.05 -33.33
CA GLY A 153 22.67 7.44 -32.91
C GLY A 153 23.87 7.60 -31.98
N GLN A 154 24.17 8.82 -31.55
CA GLN A 154 25.29 9.12 -30.67
C GLN A 154 24.82 9.77 -29.37
N PHE A 155 25.48 9.45 -28.27
CA PHE A 155 25.31 10.10 -26.96
C PHE A 155 26.66 10.58 -26.45
N LYS A 156 26.75 11.83 -26.00
CA LYS A 156 28.00 12.36 -25.43
C LYS A 156 27.91 12.57 -23.92
N GLY A 157 26.76 13.00 -23.41
CA GLY A 157 26.60 13.34 -21.99
C GLY A 157 27.71 14.27 -21.53
N SER A 158 28.32 13.96 -20.37
CA SER A 158 29.47 14.69 -19.85
C SER A 158 30.83 14.17 -20.34
N ALA A 159 30.85 13.08 -21.13
CA ALA A 159 32.08 12.45 -21.58
C ALA A 159 32.84 13.31 -22.62
N PRO A 160 34.17 13.12 -22.74
CA PRO A 160 34.99 13.87 -23.69
C PRO A 160 34.65 13.59 -25.17
N ALA A 161 34.12 12.39 -25.47
CA ALA A 161 33.77 11.97 -26.81
C ALA A 161 32.40 11.24 -26.82
N PRO A 162 31.63 11.34 -27.91
CA PRO A 162 30.37 10.62 -28.05
C PRO A 162 30.59 9.10 -28.17
N VAL A 163 29.62 8.34 -27.69
CA VAL A 163 29.50 6.89 -27.86
C VAL A 163 28.31 6.56 -28.75
N ASP A 164 28.44 5.49 -29.54
CA ASP A 164 27.36 5.00 -30.38
C ASP A 164 26.31 4.25 -29.55
N VAL A 165 25.04 4.47 -29.89
CA VAL A 165 23.89 3.81 -29.27
C VAL A 165 22.98 3.27 -30.35
N TYR A 166 22.73 1.95 -30.32
CA TYR A 166 21.88 1.26 -31.27
C TYR A 166 20.41 1.31 -30.82
N LEU A 167 19.58 2.12 -31.49
CA LEU A 167 18.15 2.25 -31.16
C LEU A 167 17.26 1.20 -31.86
N GLY A 168 17.84 0.33 -32.68
CA GLY A 168 17.10 -0.70 -33.41
C GLY A 168 17.49 -0.83 -34.87
N SER A 169 16.63 -1.47 -35.66
CA SER A 169 16.81 -1.65 -37.11
C SER A 169 15.48 -1.74 -37.81
N ILE A 170 15.43 -1.32 -39.08
CA ILE A 170 14.27 -1.54 -39.95
C ILE A 170 14.56 -2.60 -40.99
N LYS A 171 13.58 -3.45 -41.28
CA LYS A 171 13.62 -4.42 -42.39
C LYS A 171 12.26 -4.53 -43.06
N VAL A 172 12.20 -5.17 -44.22
CA VAL A 172 10.94 -5.50 -44.89
C VAL A 172 10.70 -7.01 -44.90
N ASP A 173 9.44 -7.44 -44.84
CA ASP A 173 9.07 -8.84 -45.08
C ASP A 173 8.86 -9.13 -46.57
N GLU A 174 8.54 -10.38 -46.91
CA GLU A 174 8.35 -10.84 -48.30
C GLU A 174 7.27 -10.09 -49.06
N LYS A 175 6.32 -9.47 -48.35
CA LYS A 175 5.24 -8.65 -48.92
C LYS A 175 5.60 -7.16 -49.03
N GLY A 176 6.81 -6.78 -48.61
CA GLY A 176 7.24 -5.39 -48.53
C GLY A 176 6.72 -4.62 -47.32
N ARG A 177 6.12 -5.32 -46.33
CA ARG A 177 5.64 -4.70 -45.08
C ARG A 177 6.84 -4.34 -44.22
N LEU A 178 6.78 -3.21 -43.55
CA LEU A 178 7.85 -2.75 -42.67
C LEU A 178 7.82 -3.51 -41.34
N LEU A 179 8.98 -3.94 -40.88
CA LEU A 179 9.25 -4.43 -39.54
C LEU A 179 10.21 -3.45 -38.87
N VAL A 180 9.76 -2.82 -37.79
CA VAL A 180 10.63 -2.04 -36.90
C VAL A 180 11.04 -2.94 -35.73
N LEU A 181 12.34 -3.23 -35.65
CA LEU A 181 12.93 -3.91 -34.51
C LEU A 181 13.55 -2.86 -33.57
N PRO A 182 13.28 -2.95 -32.27
CA PRO A 182 13.82 -2.00 -31.30
C PRO A 182 15.28 -2.32 -30.96
N GLY A 183 15.83 -1.56 -30.02
CA GLY A 183 17.11 -1.84 -29.36
C GLY A 183 17.18 -3.23 -28.73
N ARG A 184 18.35 -3.54 -28.16
CA ARG A 184 18.70 -4.83 -27.54
C ARG A 184 18.46 -4.88 -26.03
N GLY A 185 17.95 -3.81 -25.43
CA GLY A 185 17.78 -3.66 -23.98
C GLY A 185 19.09 -3.30 -23.29
N ASP A 186 19.98 -2.64 -24.03
CA ASP A 186 21.28 -2.15 -23.59
C ASP A 186 21.11 -0.87 -22.76
N SER A 187 21.72 -0.85 -21.58
CA SER A 187 21.70 0.30 -20.68
C SER A 187 22.99 0.34 -19.88
N ARG A 188 23.64 1.49 -19.86
CA ARG A 188 24.95 1.67 -19.24
C ARG A 188 25.18 3.11 -18.82
N CYS A 189 26.06 3.29 -17.84
CA CYS A 189 26.64 4.58 -17.52
C CYS A 189 27.85 4.84 -18.44
N ILE A 190 28.02 6.06 -18.93
CA ILE A 190 29.17 6.42 -19.77
C ILE A 190 30.36 6.99 -18.98
N ASP A 191 30.20 7.27 -17.69
CA ASP A 191 31.27 7.85 -16.85
C ASP A 191 32.38 6.84 -16.57
N ASP A 192 32.01 5.58 -16.31
CA ASP A 192 32.93 4.46 -16.18
C ASP A 192 32.35 3.24 -16.92
N PRO A 193 32.66 3.07 -18.22
CA PRO A 193 32.14 1.96 -19.03
C PRO A 193 32.63 0.59 -18.57
N GLU A 194 33.71 0.52 -17.80
CA GLU A 194 34.32 -0.73 -17.32
C GLU A 194 33.78 -1.13 -15.95
N ASP A 195 33.09 -0.23 -15.23
CA ASP A 195 32.42 -0.58 -13.99
C ASP A 195 31.25 -1.53 -14.29
N PRO A 196 31.26 -2.78 -13.78
CA PRO A 196 30.13 -3.67 -13.94
C PRO A 196 28.91 -3.16 -13.14
N TYR A 197 29.10 -2.46 -12.02
CA TYR A 197 28.02 -2.04 -11.14
C TYR A 197 27.93 -0.52 -10.96
N PRO A 198 27.74 0.24 -12.06
CA PRO A 198 27.65 1.69 -11.99
C PRO A 198 26.47 2.13 -11.12
N LEU A 199 26.68 3.22 -10.39
CA LEU A 199 25.69 3.76 -9.47
C LEU A 199 24.45 4.27 -10.21
N ILE A 200 23.29 3.76 -9.80
CA ILE A 200 21.97 4.33 -10.10
C ILE A 200 21.57 5.17 -8.89
N LEU A 201 21.43 6.48 -9.06
CA LEU A 201 21.11 7.44 -8.01
C LEU A 201 19.63 7.39 -7.60
N THR A 202 18.73 7.23 -8.58
CA THR A 202 17.28 7.25 -8.35
C THR A 202 16.54 6.27 -9.26
N ASP A 203 15.28 6.02 -8.93
CA ASP A 203 14.38 5.13 -9.67
C ASP A 203 14.17 5.58 -11.13
N PHE A 204 14.28 6.89 -11.41
CA PHE A 204 13.88 7.47 -12.71
C PHE A 204 14.98 8.27 -13.42
N ASP A 205 15.87 8.90 -12.66
CA ASP A 205 16.73 9.97 -13.15
C ASP A 205 18.19 9.71 -12.74
N ASN A 206 19.00 9.33 -13.73
CA ASN A 206 20.41 8.98 -13.52
C ASN A 206 21.27 9.72 -14.55
N PRO A 207 22.10 10.70 -14.14
CA PRO A 207 23.02 11.41 -15.04
C PRO A 207 23.99 10.45 -15.73
N ASN A 208 24.37 10.76 -16.97
CA ASN A 208 25.28 9.98 -17.82
C ASN A 208 24.86 8.52 -18.07
N TRP A 209 23.64 8.13 -17.72
CA TRP A 209 23.05 6.88 -18.16
C TRP A 209 22.40 7.01 -19.53
N ILE A 210 22.45 5.92 -20.28
CA ILE A 210 21.71 5.72 -21.52
C ILE A 210 20.87 4.44 -21.45
N ASP A 211 19.80 4.42 -22.24
CA ASP A 211 19.13 3.20 -22.65
C ASP A 211 18.81 3.26 -24.14
N ASP A 212 18.42 2.12 -24.72
CA ASP A 212 18.15 1.97 -26.15
C ASP A 212 16.65 1.88 -26.49
N THR A 213 15.79 2.32 -25.56
CA THR A 213 14.38 2.58 -25.88
C THR A 213 14.25 3.83 -26.74
N SER A 214 13.17 3.97 -27.50
CA SER A 214 12.98 5.13 -28.37
C SER A 214 11.53 5.24 -28.84
N ASP A 215 11.20 6.37 -29.45
CA ASP A 215 9.96 6.51 -30.19
C ASP A 215 10.16 7.42 -31.41
N GLY A 216 9.22 7.35 -32.35
CA GLY A 216 9.14 8.31 -33.42
C GLY A 216 8.19 7.94 -34.55
N THR A 217 8.49 8.43 -35.74
CA THR A 217 7.55 8.49 -36.87
C THR A 217 7.82 7.43 -37.92
N VAL A 218 6.75 7.00 -38.58
CA VAL A 218 6.75 6.04 -39.69
C VAL A 218 5.93 6.62 -40.84
N GLN A 219 6.55 6.70 -42.00
CA GLN A 219 5.95 7.19 -43.24
C GLN A 219 6.20 6.21 -44.38
N VAL A 220 5.34 6.25 -45.41
CA VAL A 220 5.48 5.40 -46.59
C VAL A 220 5.12 6.14 -47.87
N LYS A 221 5.82 5.78 -48.94
CA LYS A 221 5.42 6.05 -50.32
C LYS A 221 5.09 4.72 -50.99
N ALA A 222 3.88 4.61 -51.52
CA ALA A 222 3.46 3.46 -52.33
C ALA A 222 3.54 3.83 -53.81
N ILE A 223 4.13 2.96 -54.65
CA ILE A 223 4.41 3.22 -56.05
C ILE A 223 3.86 2.08 -56.91
N ARG A 224 2.99 2.42 -57.87
CA ARG A 224 2.49 1.53 -58.94
C ARG A 224 1.97 2.37 -60.10
N GLY A 225 2.88 2.80 -60.98
CA GLY A 225 2.61 3.80 -62.03
C GLY A 225 2.41 5.21 -61.47
N ASN A 226 1.42 5.39 -60.59
CA ASN A 226 1.25 6.56 -59.74
C ASN A 226 2.02 6.40 -58.41
N GLN A 227 2.19 7.51 -57.69
CA GLN A 227 2.79 7.54 -56.36
C GLN A 227 1.80 8.12 -55.35
N TRP A 228 1.64 7.44 -54.22
CA TRP A 228 0.84 7.90 -53.08
C TRP A 228 1.74 8.02 -51.85
N SER A 229 1.45 8.99 -50.99
CA SER A 229 2.06 9.13 -49.66
C SER A 229 0.96 9.04 -48.61
N THR A 230 1.30 8.62 -47.40
CA THR A 230 0.35 8.58 -46.28
C THR A 230 -0.32 9.93 -46.05
N SER A 231 -1.63 9.90 -45.81
CA SER A 231 -2.36 11.08 -45.34
C SER A 231 -1.99 11.41 -43.90
N HIS A 232 -1.81 10.39 -43.06
CA HIS A 232 -1.48 10.54 -41.65
C HIS A 232 -0.17 9.82 -41.30
N THR A 233 0.62 10.43 -40.40
CA THR A 233 1.87 9.82 -39.92
C THR A 233 1.56 8.74 -38.89
N ALA A 234 2.08 7.53 -39.10
CA ALA A 234 2.07 6.49 -38.06
C ALA A 234 3.26 6.67 -37.13
N HIS A 235 3.19 6.07 -35.95
CA HIS A 235 4.24 6.15 -34.94
C HIS A 235 4.67 4.78 -34.47
N VAL A 236 5.89 4.70 -33.94
CA VAL A 236 6.42 3.51 -33.28
C VAL A 236 6.93 3.88 -31.90
N VAL A 237 6.62 3.05 -30.91
CA VAL A 237 7.16 3.12 -29.55
C VAL A 237 7.97 1.85 -29.32
N CYS A 238 9.26 2.02 -29.08
CA CYS A 238 10.21 0.97 -28.74
C CYS A 238 10.44 0.97 -27.23
N THR A 239 9.81 0.03 -26.52
CA THR A 239 9.74 0.01 -25.04
C THR A 239 10.29 -1.31 -24.46
N THR A 240 10.09 -1.50 -23.16
CA THR A 240 10.52 -2.65 -22.36
C THR A 240 9.85 -3.95 -22.82
N PRO A 241 10.42 -5.13 -22.48
CA PRO A 241 9.72 -6.40 -22.61
C PRO A 241 8.40 -6.41 -21.81
N LYS A 242 7.44 -7.22 -22.26
CA LYS A 242 6.21 -7.54 -21.52
C LYS A 242 6.29 -9.00 -21.10
N TYR A 243 6.55 -9.25 -19.82
CA TYR A 243 6.78 -10.61 -19.31
C TYR A 243 5.49 -11.40 -19.12
N ALA A 244 4.33 -10.76 -19.09
CA ALA A 244 3.02 -11.41 -19.00
C ALA A 244 2.16 -11.08 -20.23
N THR A 245 2.41 -11.78 -21.34
CA THR A 245 1.91 -11.40 -22.66
C THR A 245 0.39 -11.55 -22.82
N ASP A 246 -0.22 -12.51 -22.13
CA ASP A 246 -1.65 -12.82 -22.20
C ASP A 246 -2.48 -12.16 -21.07
N ILE A 247 -1.87 -11.25 -20.31
CA ILE A 247 -2.50 -10.56 -19.18
C ILE A 247 -2.61 -9.07 -19.48
N TYR A 248 -3.83 -8.56 -19.29
CA TYR A 248 -4.21 -7.18 -19.59
C TYR A 248 -4.08 -6.28 -18.36
N ALA A 249 -3.72 -5.03 -18.57
CA ALA A 249 -3.92 -3.99 -17.57
C ALA A 249 -5.42 -3.71 -17.41
N PRO A 250 -5.91 -3.29 -16.23
CA PRO A 250 -7.30 -2.82 -16.08
C PRO A 250 -7.67 -1.71 -17.06
N THR A 251 -6.71 -0.82 -17.35
CA THR A 251 -6.81 0.24 -18.36
C THR A 251 -5.55 0.19 -19.23
N THR A 252 -5.74 0.14 -20.54
CA THR A 252 -4.72 0.01 -21.61
C THR A 252 -4.60 1.32 -22.38
N LEU A 253 -3.55 1.52 -23.20
CA LEU A 253 -3.48 2.73 -24.03
C LEU A 253 -4.63 2.83 -25.04
N TYR A 254 -5.22 1.69 -25.45
CA TYR A 254 -6.42 1.71 -26.28
C TYR A 254 -7.59 2.37 -25.52
N ASP A 255 -7.83 1.97 -24.28
CA ASP A 255 -8.91 2.54 -23.46
C ASP A 255 -8.70 4.04 -23.17
N VAL A 256 -7.43 4.44 -22.94
CA VAL A 256 -7.07 5.85 -22.74
C VAL A 256 -7.36 6.66 -24.01
N MET A 257 -6.86 6.20 -25.15
CA MET A 257 -7.04 6.88 -26.43
C MET A 257 -8.52 6.97 -26.82
N GLU A 258 -9.28 5.88 -26.66
CA GLU A 258 -10.73 5.87 -26.89
C GLU A 258 -11.45 6.88 -25.99
N SER A 259 -11.05 6.96 -24.71
CA SER A 259 -11.62 7.93 -23.78
C SER A 259 -11.29 9.37 -24.16
N VAL A 260 -10.07 9.68 -24.62
CA VAL A 260 -9.68 11.03 -25.04
C VAL A 260 -10.45 11.46 -26.30
N TYR A 261 -10.51 10.60 -27.32
CA TYR A 261 -11.27 10.89 -28.56
C TYR A 261 -12.76 11.08 -28.30
N THR A 262 -13.32 10.33 -27.34
CA THR A 262 -14.74 10.47 -26.97
C THR A 262 -15.00 11.80 -26.27
N LYS A 263 -14.13 12.21 -25.33
CA LYS A 263 -14.25 13.49 -24.62
C LYS A 263 -14.17 14.70 -25.54
N GLU A 264 -13.35 14.62 -26.59
CA GLU A 264 -13.25 15.71 -27.56
C GLU A 264 -14.54 15.91 -28.37
N LYS A 265 -15.31 14.84 -28.61
CA LYS A 265 -16.59 14.92 -29.32
C LYS A 265 -17.71 15.52 -28.47
N GLY A 266 -17.58 15.54 -27.15
CA GLY A 266 -18.60 16.01 -26.21
C GLY A 266 -18.57 15.30 -24.86
N LYS A 267 -19.63 15.45 -24.06
CA LYS A 267 -19.70 14.82 -22.74
C LYS A 267 -19.82 13.31 -22.86
N VAL A 268 -18.99 12.57 -22.13
CA VAL A 268 -18.94 11.10 -22.21
C VAL A 268 -20.30 10.47 -21.91
N ASP A 269 -20.98 10.89 -20.85
CA ASP A 269 -22.29 10.33 -20.47
C ASP A 269 -23.38 10.51 -21.55
N GLU A 270 -23.26 11.57 -22.36
CA GLU A 270 -24.18 11.83 -23.49
C GLU A 270 -23.79 11.04 -24.74
N LEU A 271 -22.51 10.63 -24.84
CA LEU A 271 -21.93 9.94 -26.00
C LEU A 271 -21.76 8.43 -25.80
N VAL A 272 -21.93 7.91 -24.58
CA VAL A 272 -21.98 6.46 -24.35
C VAL A 272 -23.22 5.92 -25.06
N GLY A 273 -22.99 5.36 -26.24
CA GLY A 273 -24.02 4.77 -27.10
C GLY A 273 -24.60 3.48 -26.50
N GLU A 274 -24.98 2.56 -27.39
CA GLU A 274 -25.39 1.21 -27.00
C GLU A 274 -24.21 0.46 -26.38
N VAL A 275 -24.38 0.01 -25.14
CA VAL A 275 -23.40 -0.82 -24.42
C VAL A 275 -23.66 -2.28 -24.77
N GLU A 276 -22.63 -2.97 -25.27
CA GLU A 276 -22.68 -4.40 -25.56
C GLU A 276 -21.82 -5.16 -24.54
N TYR A 277 -22.40 -6.20 -23.93
CA TYR A 277 -21.77 -6.89 -22.80
C TYR A 277 -20.38 -7.46 -23.12
N TRP A 278 -20.22 -8.16 -24.23
CA TRP A 278 -18.94 -8.83 -24.52
C TRP A 278 -17.84 -7.86 -24.94
N ARG A 279 -18.18 -6.85 -25.74
CA ARG A 279 -17.28 -5.79 -26.21
C ARG A 279 -16.88 -4.83 -25.09
N ASP A 280 -17.85 -4.34 -24.32
CA ASP A 280 -17.63 -3.17 -23.46
C ASP A 280 -17.44 -3.54 -21.97
N ILE A 281 -18.04 -4.64 -21.51
CA ILE A 281 -18.13 -4.96 -20.07
C ILE A 281 -17.27 -6.17 -19.71
N TRP A 282 -17.37 -7.27 -20.46
CA TRP A 282 -16.59 -8.47 -20.20
C TRP A 282 -15.09 -8.19 -20.28
N GLU A 283 -14.67 -7.29 -21.18
CA GLU A 283 -13.29 -6.82 -21.24
C GLU A 283 -12.81 -6.21 -19.92
N ILE A 284 -13.64 -5.42 -19.24
CA ILE A 284 -13.28 -4.82 -17.95
C ILE A 284 -13.31 -5.87 -16.84
N LEU A 285 -14.31 -6.76 -16.83
CA LEU A 285 -14.51 -7.74 -15.75
C LEU A 285 -13.48 -8.88 -15.79
N GLN A 286 -12.99 -9.29 -16.96
CA GLN A 286 -12.00 -10.37 -17.03
C GLN A 286 -10.61 -9.93 -16.56
N ARG A 287 -10.24 -8.65 -16.77
CA ARG A 287 -8.91 -8.09 -16.49
C ARG A 287 -8.43 -8.33 -15.04
N PRO A 288 -9.19 -7.99 -13.97
CA PRO A 288 -8.73 -8.23 -12.59
C PRO A 288 -8.54 -9.72 -12.26
N VAL A 289 -9.33 -10.61 -12.89
CA VAL A 289 -9.16 -12.06 -12.72
C VAL A 289 -7.91 -12.56 -13.42
N LEU A 290 -7.62 -12.08 -14.64
CA LEU A 290 -6.36 -12.40 -15.33
C LEU A 290 -5.14 -11.82 -14.60
N LEU A 291 -5.26 -10.61 -14.04
CA LEU A 291 -4.20 -9.97 -13.27
C LEU A 291 -3.84 -10.73 -11.99
N SER A 292 -4.77 -11.52 -11.45
CA SER A 292 -4.57 -12.34 -10.25
C SER A 292 -3.37 -13.27 -10.34
N TRP A 293 -3.04 -13.74 -11.54
CA TRP A 293 -1.91 -14.64 -11.80
C TRP A 293 -0.53 -13.99 -11.66
N VAL A 294 -0.48 -12.66 -11.67
CA VAL A 294 0.75 -11.86 -11.65
C VAL A 294 0.78 -10.81 -10.55
N ASN A 295 -0.29 -10.68 -9.76
CA ASN A 295 -0.41 -9.69 -8.69
C ASN A 295 -1.06 -10.30 -7.44
N GLY A 296 -0.35 -10.21 -6.31
CA GLY A 296 -0.81 -10.80 -5.05
C GLY A 296 -2.13 -10.23 -4.51
N GLN A 297 -2.47 -8.97 -4.80
CA GLN A 297 -3.72 -8.36 -4.31
C GLN A 297 -4.92 -8.75 -5.16
N ALA A 298 -4.75 -8.74 -6.49
CA ALA A 298 -5.74 -9.31 -7.38
C ALA A 298 -5.94 -10.81 -7.05
N ASN A 299 -4.89 -11.56 -6.71
CA ASN A 299 -4.98 -12.94 -6.26
C ASN A 299 -5.82 -13.11 -4.98
N GLY A 300 -5.72 -12.18 -4.01
CA GLY A 300 -6.51 -12.24 -2.78
C GLY A 300 -8.02 -12.14 -2.99
N GLY A 301 -8.47 -11.38 -3.99
CA GLY A 301 -9.90 -11.13 -4.27
C GLY A 301 -10.48 -11.88 -5.47
N HIS A 302 -9.67 -12.10 -6.51
CA HIS A 302 -10.08 -12.61 -7.82
C HIS A 302 -9.35 -13.89 -8.25
N GLY A 303 -8.38 -14.38 -7.47
CA GLY A 303 -7.62 -15.60 -7.81
C GLY A 303 -8.45 -16.88 -7.78
N PRO A 304 -7.81 -18.04 -8.03
CA PRO A 304 -8.43 -19.36 -7.96
C PRO A 304 -9.26 -19.54 -6.66
N GLY A 305 -10.51 -19.94 -6.80
CA GLY A 305 -11.41 -20.18 -5.67
C GLY A 305 -11.93 -18.92 -4.94
N ARG A 306 -11.54 -17.71 -5.34
CA ARG A 306 -11.94 -16.46 -4.66
C ARG A 306 -13.31 -15.95 -5.13
N MET A 307 -13.98 -15.19 -4.27
CA MET A 307 -15.35 -14.72 -4.52
C MET A 307 -15.48 -13.75 -5.70
N GLY A 308 -14.42 -13.02 -6.05
CA GLY A 308 -14.38 -12.11 -7.19
C GLY A 308 -13.99 -12.77 -8.51
N ASN A 309 -13.91 -14.10 -8.58
CA ASN A 309 -13.58 -14.79 -9.82
C ASN A 309 -14.78 -14.76 -10.80
N PHE A 310 -14.76 -13.79 -11.72
CA PHE A 310 -15.84 -13.59 -12.70
C PHE A 310 -15.85 -14.60 -13.86
N PHE A 311 -14.88 -15.52 -13.92
CA PHE A 311 -14.94 -16.67 -14.84
C PHE A 311 -15.82 -17.81 -14.30
N ASP A 312 -16.27 -17.74 -13.04
CA ASP A 312 -17.26 -18.67 -12.52
C ASP A 312 -18.56 -18.61 -13.35
N PRO A 313 -19.05 -19.76 -13.87
CA PRO A 313 -20.31 -19.79 -14.64
C PRO A 313 -21.50 -19.16 -13.93
N ALA A 314 -21.57 -19.25 -12.59
CA ALA A 314 -22.62 -18.63 -11.80
C ALA A 314 -22.50 -17.10 -11.74
N TRP A 315 -21.28 -16.57 -11.80
CA TRP A 315 -21.05 -15.13 -11.98
C TRP A 315 -21.43 -14.71 -13.39
N GLN A 316 -20.92 -15.38 -14.43
CA GLN A 316 -21.20 -15.04 -15.82
C GLN A 316 -22.71 -15.00 -16.12
N ALA A 317 -23.48 -15.99 -15.63
CA ALA A 317 -24.92 -16.04 -15.81
C ALA A 317 -25.65 -14.80 -15.27
N LYS A 318 -25.21 -14.28 -14.11
CA LYS A 318 -25.82 -13.10 -13.47
C LYS A 318 -25.36 -11.80 -14.12
N LEU A 319 -24.06 -11.69 -14.43
CA LEU A 319 -23.45 -10.45 -14.91
C LEU A 319 -23.85 -10.13 -16.36
N GLN A 320 -24.09 -11.14 -17.18
CA GLN A 320 -24.56 -10.94 -18.56
C GLN A 320 -26.07 -10.73 -18.67
N SER A 321 -26.85 -10.98 -17.61
CA SER A 321 -28.30 -10.90 -17.68
C SER A 321 -28.80 -9.47 -17.46
N THR A 322 -29.79 -9.04 -18.27
CA THR A 322 -30.49 -7.75 -18.14
C THR A 322 -31.66 -7.81 -17.17
N GLU A 323 -31.99 -8.99 -16.63
CA GLU A 323 -33.14 -9.18 -15.74
C GLU A 323 -33.02 -8.33 -14.45
N PRO A 324 -34.13 -7.75 -13.94
CA PRO A 324 -34.12 -6.90 -12.73
C PRO A 324 -33.59 -7.60 -11.47
N GLU A 325 -33.81 -8.91 -11.34
CA GLU A 325 -33.33 -9.70 -10.19
C GLU A 325 -31.79 -9.76 -10.06
N HIS A 326 -31.06 -9.44 -11.12
CA HIS A 326 -29.60 -9.40 -11.12
C HIS A 326 -29.01 -7.99 -11.06
N GLU A 327 -29.85 -6.94 -11.12
CA GLU A 327 -29.43 -5.53 -11.03
C GLU A 327 -28.63 -5.26 -9.75
N ALA A 328 -29.11 -5.73 -8.60
CA ALA A 328 -28.42 -5.57 -7.33
C ALA A 328 -27.01 -6.20 -7.36
N THR A 329 -26.83 -7.32 -8.06
CA THR A 329 -25.51 -7.96 -8.21
C THR A 329 -24.58 -7.10 -9.06
N ARG A 330 -25.06 -6.55 -10.19
CA ARG A 330 -24.27 -5.65 -11.04
C ARG A 330 -23.91 -4.36 -10.30
N LYS A 331 -24.84 -3.78 -9.53
CA LYS A 331 -24.62 -2.60 -8.68
C LYS A 331 -23.63 -2.84 -7.56
N ILE A 332 -23.56 -4.04 -6.98
CA ILE A 332 -22.51 -4.41 -6.00
C ILE A 332 -21.13 -4.38 -6.67
N VAL A 333 -21.00 -4.89 -7.90
CA VAL A 333 -19.74 -4.85 -8.65
C VAL A 333 -19.35 -3.41 -8.99
N LEU A 334 -20.28 -2.60 -9.52
CA LEU A 334 -20.04 -1.18 -9.77
C LEU A 334 -19.66 -0.42 -8.48
N GLY A 335 -20.30 -0.73 -7.36
CA GLY A 335 -20.01 -0.14 -6.05
C GLY A 335 -18.61 -0.45 -5.52
N ARG A 336 -17.89 -1.41 -6.11
CA ARG A 336 -16.46 -1.65 -5.85
C ARG A 336 -15.56 -0.79 -6.73
N MET A 337 -16.04 -0.26 -7.85
CA MET A 337 -15.22 0.50 -8.79
C MET A 337 -14.97 1.92 -8.29
N ARG A 338 -13.72 2.36 -8.39
CA ARG A 338 -13.34 3.73 -8.09
C ARG A 338 -13.89 4.66 -9.16
N LEU A 339 -14.40 5.81 -8.73
CA LEU A 339 -14.85 6.88 -9.62
C LEU A 339 -13.67 7.39 -10.46
N PRO A 340 -13.91 7.68 -11.76
CA PRO A 340 -12.90 8.24 -12.64
C PRO A 340 -12.49 9.65 -12.19
N GLU A 341 -11.32 10.09 -12.64
CA GLU A 341 -10.78 11.42 -12.30
C GLU A 341 -11.57 12.52 -13.03
N LEU A 342 -12.59 13.09 -12.38
CA LEU A 342 -13.31 14.26 -12.89
C LEU A 342 -12.91 15.51 -12.10
N ASP A 343 -12.74 16.63 -12.79
CA ASP A 343 -12.35 17.90 -12.17
C ASP A 343 -13.54 18.65 -11.54
N THR A 344 -14.38 17.93 -10.78
CA THR A 344 -15.48 18.51 -10.00
C THR A 344 -15.24 18.35 -8.51
N LYS A 345 -15.75 19.30 -7.71
CA LYS A 345 -15.57 19.29 -6.25
C LYS A 345 -16.21 18.06 -5.61
N GLU A 346 -17.37 17.67 -6.13
CA GLU A 346 -18.16 16.52 -5.71
C GLU A 346 -17.41 15.22 -5.99
N ASN A 347 -16.86 15.06 -7.20
CA ASN A 347 -16.06 13.88 -7.57
C ASN A 347 -14.81 13.77 -6.69
N LYS A 348 -14.05 14.86 -6.51
CA LYS A 348 -12.87 14.86 -5.62
C LYS A 348 -13.23 14.45 -4.18
N THR A 349 -14.38 14.91 -3.68
CA THR A 349 -14.86 14.56 -2.33
C THR A 349 -15.23 13.07 -2.26
N ALA A 350 -15.97 12.55 -3.25
CA ALA A 350 -16.34 11.15 -3.31
C ALA A 350 -15.10 10.23 -3.47
N ARG A 351 -14.13 10.61 -4.32
CA ARG A 351 -12.88 9.85 -4.51
C ARG A 351 -12.02 9.78 -3.25
N ARG A 352 -12.01 10.84 -2.41
CA ARG A 352 -11.40 10.77 -1.06
C ARG A 352 -12.06 9.70 -0.20
N GLY A 353 -13.38 9.62 -0.23
CA GLY A 353 -14.16 8.56 0.41
C GLY A 353 -13.95 7.16 -0.19
N GLN A 354 -13.26 7.04 -1.33
CA GLN A 354 -12.89 5.76 -1.92
C GLN A 354 -11.40 5.43 -1.72
N ALA A 355 -10.58 6.31 -1.14
CA ALA A 355 -9.12 6.20 -1.09
C ALA A 355 -8.60 5.14 -0.09
N PHE A 356 -9.04 3.89 -0.24
CA PHE A 356 -8.58 2.74 0.54
C PHE A 356 -8.80 1.44 -0.25
N LYS A 357 -8.23 0.35 0.28
CA LYS A 357 -8.06 -0.96 -0.39
C LYS A 357 -9.34 -1.73 -0.69
N TYR A 358 -10.50 -1.21 -0.26
CA TYR A 358 -11.81 -1.82 -0.53
C TYR A 358 -12.26 -1.64 -2.00
N PHE A 359 -11.80 -0.58 -2.65
CA PHE A 359 -12.19 -0.21 -4.02
C PHE A 359 -11.18 -0.67 -5.06
N MET A 360 -11.65 -0.84 -6.29
CA MET A 360 -10.91 -1.35 -7.43
C MET A 360 -10.71 -0.28 -8.51
N PRO A 361 -9.61 -0.36 -9.28
CA PRO A 361 -8.50 -1.30 -9.12
C PRO A 361 -7.66 -0.99 -7.88
N TRP A 362 -7.22 -2.03 -7.16
CA TRP A 362 -6.22 -1.85 -6.09
C TRP A 362 -4.81 -1.83 -6.70
N LEU A 363 -4.54 -0.76 -7.43
CA LEU A 363 -3.23 -0.42 -7.98
C LEU A 363 -2.86 1.01 -7.56
N SER A 364 -1.57 1.32 -7.55
CA SER A 364 -1.05 2.68 -7.44
C SER A 364 -1.60 3.56 -8.57
N GLY A 365 -1.58 4.87 -8.35
CA GLY A 365 -2.07 5.89 -9.29
C GLY A 365 -0.99 6.90 -9.62
N ASP A 366 -1.35 7.89 -10.42
CA ASP A 366 -0.41 8.89 -10.94
C ASP A 366 0.07 9.89 -9.87
N GLY A 367 -0.53 9.86 -8.67
CA GLY A 367 -0.09 10.60 -7.49
C GLY A 367 1.02 9.91 -6.70
N GLY A 368 1.45 8.72 -7.11
CA GLY A 368 2.45 7.91 -6.42
C GLY A 368 1.87 6.60 -5.88
N ARG A 369 2.63 5.95 -4.99
CA ARG A 369 2.26 4.66 -4.40
C ARG A 369 0.95 4.74 -3.63
N ALA A 370 0.05 3.78 -3.86
CA ALA A 370 -1.26 3.67 -3.19
C ALA A 370 -1.19 3.88 -1.67
N THR A 371 -1.76 5.01 -1.22
CA THR A 371 -1.73 5.49 0.16
C THR A 371 -3.16 5.83 0.61
N GLU A 372 -3.62 5.16 1.67
CA GLU A 372 -4.97 5.37 2.22
C GLU A 372 -5.20 6.84 2.60
N GLY A 373 -6.37 7.37 2.26
CA GLY A 373 -6.71 8.78 2.41
C GLY A 373 -6.29 9.68 1.24
N GLU A 374 -5.32 9.27 0.42
CA GLU A 374 -4.78 10.07 -0.69
C GLU A 374 -5.28 9.55 -2.06
N TYR A 375 -6.42 10.08 -2.50
CA TYR A 375 -7.15 9.57 -3.68
C TYR A 375 -6.36 9.62 -5.01
N THR A 376 -5.39 10.51 -5.16
CA THR A 376 -4.54 10.60 -6.36
C THR A 376 -3.54 9.46 -6.47
N THR A 377 -3.26 8.76 -5.36
CA THR A 377 -2.31 7.64 -5.32
C THR A 377 -2.94 6.30 -5.70
N PHE A 378 -4.24 6.27 -6.05
CA PHE A 378 -4.93 5.08 -6.54
C PHE A 378 -5.42 5.29 -7.97
N THR A 379 -5.15 4.31 -8.83
CA THR A 379 -5.72 4.36 -10.19
C THR A 379 -7.23 4.18 -10.20
N SER A 380 -7.88 4.71 -11.22
CA SER A 380 -9.26 4.41 -11.59
C SER A 380 -9.31 3.93 -13.04
N VAL A 381 -10.46 3.38 -13.45
CA VAL A 381 -10.77 3.20 -14.87
C VAL A 381 -11.02 4.55 -15.55
N THR A 382 -11.06 4.59 -16.88
CA THR A 382 -11.40 5.82 -17.62
C THR A 382 -12.85 6.23 -17.40
N GLU A 383 -13.17 7.48 -17.75
CA GLU A 383 -14.55 7.98 -17.69
C GLU A 383 -15.48 7.16 -18.60
N LEU A 384 -15.04 6.80 -19.80
CA LEU A 384 -15.81 5.98 -20.74
C LEU A 384 -16.03 4.56 -20.21
N GLN A 385 -15.01 3.93 -19.64
CA GLN A 385 -15.14 2.61 -18.99
C GLN A 385 -16.15 2.67 -17.84
N TYR A 386 -16.09 3.71 -17.00
CA TYR A 386 -17.01 3.86 -15.87
C TYR A 386 -18.46 4.14 -16.31
N ALA A 387 -18.66 4.95 -17.35
CA ALA A 387 -19.99 5.23 -17.88
C ALA A 387 -20.63 3.98 -18.52
N ARG A 388 -19.86 3.17 -19.25
CA ARG A 388 -20.29 1.84 -19.74
C ARG A 388 -20.70 0.91 -18.59
N LEU A 389 -19.89 0.83 -17.54
CA LEU A 389 -20.19 0.05 -16.33
C LEU A 389 -21.46 0.55 -15.62
N THR A 390 -21.74 1.86 -15.66
CA THR A 390 -22.94 2.45 -15.06
C THR A 390 -24.20 1.98 -15.80
N LYS A 391 -24.23 2.14 -17.13
CA LYS A 391 -25.33 1.62 -17.97
C LYS A 391 -25.53 0.11 -17.80
N TRP A 392 -24.44 -0.65 -17.80
CA TRP A 392 -24.49 -2.09 -17.52
C TRP A 392 -25.10 -2.41 -16.15
N ALA A 393 -24.69 -1.70 -15.11
CA ALA A 393 -25.21 -1.92 -13.77
C ALA A 393 -26.71 -1.65 -13.68
N ASP A 394 -27.20 -0.64 -14.40
CA ASP A 394 -28.62 -0.30 -14.50
C ASP A 394 -29.42 -1.21 -15.44
N GLY A 395 -28.77 -2.12 -16.16
CA GLY A 395 -29.42 -3.03 -17.11
C GLY A 395 -29.63 -2.46 -18.51
N ASP A 396 -29.09 -1.28 -18.81
CA ASP A 396 -29.11 -0.64 -20.12
C ASP A 396 -27.94 -1.14 -21.00
N PHE A 397 -28.01 -2.41 -21.38
CA PHE A 397 -27.03 -3.03 -22.27
C PHE A 397 -27.66 -4.16 -23.08
N VAL A 398 -27.01 -4.50 -24.19
CA VAL A 398 -27.39 -5.65 -25.03
C VAL A 398 -26.36 -6.76 -24.93
N VAL A 399 -26.80 -7.99 -25.17
CA VAL A 399 -25.93 -9.17 -25.20
C VAL A 399 -26.04 -9.79 -26.56
N ASN A 400 -24.92 -9.83 -27.29
CA ASN A 400 -24.85 -10.55 -28.54
C ASN A 400 -23.93 -11.77 -28.39
N PRO A 401 -24.46 -13.01 -28.36
CA PRO A 401 -23.63 -14.21 -28.28
C PRO A 401 -22.58 -14.34 -29.39
N ALA A 402 -22.81 -13.72 -30.56
CA ALA A 402 -21.83 -13.69 -31.66
C ALA A 402 -20.59 -12.82 -31.34
N ASN A 403 -20.71 -11.87 -30.42
CA ASN A 403 -19.62 -11.00 -29.98
C ASN A 403 -18.81 -11.59 -28.83
N ARG A 404 -19.20 -12.76 -28.32
CA ARG A 404 -18.41 -13.46 -27.30
C ARG A 404 -16.97 -13.64 -27.81
N PRO A 405 -15.92 -13.32 -27.01
CA PRO A 405 -14.56 -13.34 -27.50
C PRO A 405 -14.16 -14.67 -28.15
N ASN A 406 -13.96 -14.61 -29.46
CA ASN A 406 -13.51 -15.72 -30.29
C ASN A 406 -12.62 -15.18 -31.44
N PRO A 407 -11.39 -14.73 -31.12
CA PRO A 407 -10.51 -14.12 -32.11
C PRO A 407 -10.28 -15.03 -33.33
N PRO A 408 -10.19 -14.53 -34.56
CA PRO A 408 -9.95 -15.39 -35.72
C PRO A 408 -8.60 -16.12 -35.65
N ALA A 409 -8.52 -17.24 -36.39
CA ALA A 409 -7.31 -18.05 -36.49
C ALA A 409 -6.18 -17.30 -37.22
N ARG A 410 -6.53 -16.53 -38.25
CA ARG A 410 -5.61 -15.72 -39.05
C ARG A 410 -6.12 -14.30 -39.16
N PHE A 411 -5.20 -13.35 -39.34
CA PHE A 411 -5.55 -11.94 -39.53
C PHE A 411 -6.43 -11.73 -40.77
N GLU A 412 -6.18 -12.50 -41.83
CA GLU A 412 -6.92 -12.42 -43.09
C GLU A 412 -8.39 -12.86 -42.97
N ASP A 413 -8.77 -13.51 -41.86
CA ASP A 413 -10.15 -13.91 -41.58
C ASP A 413 -10.97 -12.77 -40.94
N ILE A 414 -10.32 -11.66 -40.55
CA ILE A 414 -11.00 -10.42 -40.12
C ILE A 414 -11.64 -9.76 -41.35
N PRO A 415 -12.91 -9.31 -41.27
CA PRO A 415 -13.56 -8.57 -42.36
C PRO A 415 -12.68 -7.42 -42.87
N LEU A 416 -12.56 -7.28 -44.19
CA LEU A 416 -11.62 -6.32 -44.80
C LEU A 416 -11.76 -4.89 -44.27
N GLN A 417 -12.99 -4.45 -43.99
CA GLN A 417 -13.26 -3.11 -43.48
C GLN A 417 -12.78 -2.89 -42.04
N GLU A 418 -12.65 -3.96 -41.26
CA GLU A 418 -12.25 -3.93 -39.84
C GLU A 418 -10.75 -4.14 -39.64
N GLN A 419 -10.06 -4.70 -40.64
CA GLN A 419 -8.64 -5.02 -40.57
C GLN A 419 -7.74 -3.87 -40.10
N PRO A 420 -7.86 -2.62 -40.60
CA PRO A 420 -6.98 -1.53 -40.16
C PRO A 420 -7.16 -1.19 -38.68
N VAL A 421 -8.42 -1.09 -38.22
CA VAL A 421 -8.76 -0.84 -36.81
C VAL A 421 -8.26 -1.98 -35.93
N ALA A 422 -8.44 -3.22 -36.37
CA ALA A 422 -7.98 -4.40 -35.66
C ALA A 422 -6.46 -4.37 -35.41
N LEU A 423 -5.65 -3.94 -36.38
CA LEU A 423 -4.20 -3.77 -36.19
C LEU A 423 -3.88 -2.74 -35.10
N THR A 424 -4.49 -1.54 -35.18
CA THR A 424 -4.27 -0.48 -34.18
C THR A 424 -4.67 -0.94 -32.79
N ARG A 425 -5.86 -1.53 -32.66
CA ARG A 425 -6.36 -2.05 -31.39
C ARG A 425 -5.45 -3.13 -30.83
N SER A 426 -5.06 -4.11 -31.64
CA SER A 426 -4.15 -5.19 -31.24
C SER A 426 -2.79 -4.67 -30.79
N SER A 427 -2.30 -3.57 -31.36
CA SER A 427 -1.04 -2.98 -30.92
C SER A 427 -1.15 -2.35 -29.52
N LEU A 428 -2.32 -1.77 -29.19
CA LEU A 428 -2.52 -0.93 -28.01
C LEU A 428 -3.16 -1.65 -26.81
N GLU A 429 -4.03 -2.63 -27.01
CA GLU A 429 -4.77 -3.28 -25.91
C GLU A 429 -3.88 -4.12 -24.98
N TRP A 430 -2.65 -4.44 -25.39
CA TRP A 430 -1.69 -5.19 -24.56
C TRP A 430 -0.74 -4.29 -23.74
N THR A 431 -0.88 -2.98 -23.86
CA THR A 431 -0.06 -1.98 -23.16
C THR A 431 -0.67 -1.60 -21.81
N ILE A 432 0.11 -0.93 -20.96
CA ILE A 432 -0.45 -0.28 -19.79
C ILE A 432 -0.96 1.11 -20.16
N GLY A 433 -2.20 1.43 -19.78
CA GLY A 433 -2.79 2.76 -19.93
C GLY A 433 -2.89 3.51 -18.61
N ALA A 434 -2.97 2.79 -17.48
CA ALA A 434 -2.87 3.35 -16.16
C ALA A 434 -2.35 2.30 -15.15
N PRO A 435 -1.61 2.70 -14.10
CA PRO A 435 -1.13 4.06 -13.83
C PRO A 435 0.06 4.47 -14.72
N LEU A 436 0.29 5.78 -14.86
CA LEU A 436 1.31 6.40 -15.71
C LEU A 436 2.33 7.20 -14.89
N PHE A 437 2.91 6.57 -13.85
CA PHE A 437 3.94 7.15 -12.98
C PHE A 437 5.21 6.28 -12.93
N PRO A 438 6.24 6.61 -13.73
CA PRO A 438 6.12 7.33 -14.98
C PRO A 438 5.40 6.52 -16.04
N GLY A 439 5.17 5.21 -15.89
CA GLY A 439 4.59 4.33 -16.92
C GLY A 439 5.66 3.48 -17.63
N LEU A 440 5.30 2.82 -18.73
CA LEU A 440 6.16 1.89 -19.47
C LEU A 440 6.26 2.21 -20.96
N GLU A 441 5.15 2.10 -21.68
CA GLU A 441 5.11 2.47 -23.09
C GLU A 441 5.11 3.99 -23.24
N LEU A 442 4.26 4.66 -22.47
CA LEU A 442 4.10 6.11 -22.40
C LEU A 442 4.00 6.53 -20.93
N SER A 443 4.10 7.84 -20.70
CA SER A 443 3.83 8.45 -19.40
C SER A 443 2.47 9.11 -19.36
N TRP A 444 2.23 9.96 -18.36
CA TRP A 444 0.99 10.72 -18.17
C TRP A 444 0.60 11.52 -19.43
N ASN A 445 1.56 11.80 -20.32
CA ASN A 445 1.31 12.36 -21.65
C ASN A 445 0.37 11.51 -22.51
N ALA A 446 0.16 10.22 -22.22
CA ALA A 446 -0.85 9.40 -22.87
C ALA A 446 -2.28 9.88 -22.58
N GLU A 447 -2.53 10.58 -21.47
CA GLU A 447 -3.86 11.15 -21.16
C GLU A 447 -4.04 12.57 -21.70
N GLU A 448 -2.99 13.18 -22.24
CA GLU A 448 -3.02 14.57 -22.73
C GLU A 448 -3.64 14.66 -24.14
N PRO A 449 -4.68 15.49 -24.35
CA PRO A 449 -5.27 15.69 -25.68
C PRO A 449 -4.26 16.11 -26.75
N ALA A 450 -3.25 16.90 -26.35
CA ALA A 450 -2.19 17.39 -27.25
C ALA A 450 -1.32 16.27 -27.87
N THR A 451 -1.32 15.08 -27.27
CA THR A 451 -0.60 13.91 -27.80
C THR A 451 -1.26 13.36 -29.06
N TYR A 452 -2.55 13.61 -29.27
CA TYR A 452 -3.35 12.98 -30.32
C TYR A 452 -3.79 13.95 -31.42
N ASP A 453 -4.08 13.41 -32.60
CA ASP A 453 -4.73 14.17 -33.67
C ASP A 453 -6.24 14.18 -33.47
N LEU A 454 -6.71 15.29 -32.93
CA LEU A 454 -8.11 15.53 -32.57
C LEU A 454 -8.82 16.47 -33.56
N GLY A 455 -8.27 16.64 -34.77
CA GLY A 455 -8.90 17.44 -35.82
C GLY A 455 -10.26 16.88 -36.27
N PRO A 456 -11.16 17.70 -36.86
CA PRO A 456 -12.50 17.26 -37.28
C PRO A 456 -12.49 16.03 -38.21
N ASP A 457 -11.52 15.96 -39.12
CA ASP A 457 -11.38 14.84 -40.06
C ASP A 457 -11.00 13.54 -39.33
N ALA A 458 -10.07 13.60 -38.37
CA ALA A 458 -9.68 12.45 -37.56
C ALA A 458 -10.85 11.97 -36.67
N LEU A 459 -11.58 12.91 -36.05
CA LEU A 459 -12.75 12.58 -35.22
C LEU A 459 -13.87 11.91 -36.03
N ALA A 460 -14.09 12.35 -37.28
CA ALA A 460 -15.10 11.79 -38.18
C ALA A 460 -14.79 10.36 -38.63
N LEU A 461 -13.53 9.96 -38.68
CA LEU A 461 -13.09 8.60 -39.03
C LEU A 461 -13.31 7.57 -37.90
N GLY A 462 -13.68 8.00 -36.69
CA GLY A 462 -13.81 7.10 -35.55
C GLY A 462 -12.48 6.45 -35.19
N GLU A 463 -12.47 5.15 -34.89
CA GLU A 463 -11.25 4.41 -34.53
C GLU A 463 -10.20 4.38 -35.67
N LEU A 464 -10.63 4.51 -36.93
CA LEU A 464 -9.69 4.67 -38.05
C LEU A 464 -8.86 5.96 -37.94
N GLY A 465 -9.39 6.98 -37.25
CA GLY A 465 -8.75 8.28 -37.02
C GLY A 465 -7.79 8.32 -35.83
N PHE A 466 -7.63 7.22 -35.08
CA PHE A 466 -6.72 7.17 -33.93
C PHE A 466 -5.27 7.39 -34.37
N ARG A 467 -4.70 8.58 -34.09
CA ARG A 467 -3.34 8.99 -34.49
C ARG A 467 -2.68 9.83 -33.40
N ILE A 468 -1.34 9.78 -33.34
CA ILE A 468 -0.53 10.75 -32.60
C ILE A 468 -0.47 12.04 -33.41
N ASN A 469 -0.48 13.17 -32.72
CA ASN A 469 -0.40 14.48 -33.34
C ASN A 469 0.89 14.64 -34.13
N LYS A 470 0.81 15.13 -35.37
CA LYS A 470 1.98 15.37 -36.25
C LYS A 470 3.01 16.36 -35.66
N SER A 471 2.64 17.13 -34.64
CA SER A 471 3.56 18.04 -33.94
C SER A 471 4.50 17.31 -32.98
N VAL A 472 4.17 16.09 -32.56
CA VAL A 472 5.00 15.26 -31.68
C VAL A 472 6.21 14.77 -32.49
N LYS A 473 7.40 15.12 -32.02
CA LYS A 473 8.66 14.76 -32.71
C LYS A 473 9.20 13.43 -32.18
N PRO A 474 10.11 12.77 -32.92
CA PRO A 474 10.81 11.58 -32.43
C PRO A 474 11.43 11.79 -31.04
N GLY A 475 11.20 10.82 -30.15
CA GLY A 475 11.67 10.79 -28.77
C GLY A 475 10.78 11.53 -27.77
N GLU A 476 9.72 12.22 -28.21
CA GLU A 476 8.87 13.02 -27.31
C GLU A 476 7.81 12.21 -26.57
N LEU A 477 7.47 11.02 -27.06
CA LEU A 477 6.51 10.15 -26.39
C LEU A 477 7.10 9.48 -25.15
N THR A 478 8.39 9.10 -25.20
CA THR A 478 9.07 8.30 -24.16
C THR A 478 10.03 9.09 -23.27
N ARG A 479 10.30 10.37 -23.57
CA ARG A 479 11.27 11.19 -22.80
C ARG A 479 10.98 11.33 -21.30
N TYR A 480 9.73 11.14 -20.89
CA TYR A 480 9.28 11.23 -19.50
C TYR A 480 9.56 9.97 -18.68
N LEU A 481 9.84 8.84 -19.33
CA LEU A 481 10.05 7.55 -18.69
C LEU A 481 11.42 7.48 -17.99
N SER A 482 11.57 6.48 -17.11
CA SER A 482 12.81 6.19 -16.40
C SER A 482 14.02 6.04 -17.31
N LEU A 483 15.18 6.51 -16.83
CA LEU A 483 16.49 6.36 -17.44
C LEU A 483 17.50 5.83 -16.40
N PRO A 484 17.97 4.58 -16.52
CA PRO A 484 17.52 3.57 -17.48
C PRO A 484 16.15 2.97 -17.10
N TRP A 485 15.44 2.39 -18.06
CA TRP A 485 14.12 1.79 -17.80
C TRP A 485 14.15 0.63 -16.78
N GLN A 486 15.27 -0.11 -16.68
CA GLN A 486 15.44 -1.24 -15.77
C GLN A 486 15.39 -0.84 -14.29
N SER A 487 15.75 0.41 -13.95
CA SER A 487 15.70 0.93 -12.58
C SER A 487 14.27 0.89 -12.05
N ASP A 488 13.36 1.56 -12.75
CA ASP A 488 11.93 1.55 -12.48
C ASP A 488 11.31 0.15 -12.57
N PHE A 489 11.74 -0.64 -13.57
CA PHE A 489 11.31 -2.05 -13.74
C PHE A 489 11.59 -2.93 -12.50
N TYR A 490 12.68 -2.65 -11.76
CA TYR A 490 12.94 -3.31 -10.48
C TYR A 490 12.18 -2.66 -9.33
N MET A 491 12.25 -1.34 -9.18
CA MET A 491 11.74 -0.62 -8.01
C MET A 491 10.21 -0.68 -7.88
N CYS A 492 9.49 -0.63 -9.00
CA CYS A 492 8.02 -0.65 -9.05
C CYS A 492 7.41 -2.06 -8.94
N ARG A 493 8.00 -2.91 -8.11
CA ARG A 493 7.65 -4.34 -7.91
C ARG A 493 6.30 -4.64 -7.22
N ASN A 494 5.48 -3.63 -6.95
CA ASN A 494 4.19 -3.82 -6.27
C ASN A 494 3.15 -2.81 -6.73
N TYR A 495 1.99 -3.32 -7.16
CA TYR A 495 0.75 -2.55 -7.38
C TYR A 495 0.81 -1.55 -8.53
N TRP A 496 1.84 -1.58 -9.36
CA TRP A 496 1.98 -0.63 -10.47
C TRP A 496 1.46 -1.25 -11.77
N TRP A 497 2.31 -1.99 -12.48
CA TRP A 497 2.02 -2.52 -13.82
C TRP A 497 2.26 -4.05 -13.91
N PRO A 498 1.57 -4.85 -13.06
CA PRO A 498 1.77 -6.30 -12.98
C PRO A 498 1.46 -7.06 -14.28
N SER A 499 0.67 -6.48 -15.17
CA SER A 499 0.37 -7.06 -16.50
C SER A 499 1.54 -6.98 -17.49
N ALA A 500 2.59 -6.22 -17.20
CA ALA A 500 3.79 -6.14 -18.02
C ALA A 500 5.05 -6.57 -17.25
N ARG A 501 5.13 -6.19 -15.98
CA ARG A 501 6.17 -6.57 -15.02
C ARG A 501 5.48 -7.30 -13.86
N PRO A 502 5.42 -8.64 -13.85
CA PRO A 502 4.72 -9.39 -12.79
C PRO A 502 5.26 -9.08 -11.39
N ASP A 503 4.38 -9.03 -10.38
CA ASP A 503 4.77 -8.89 -8.97
C ASP A 503 5.05 -10.27 -8.36
N ALA A 504 4.12 -11.20 -8.54
CA ALA A 504 4.16 -12.55 -7.96
C ALA A 504 3.55 -13.56 -8.92
N ILE A 505 4.16 -14.75 -9.06
CA ILE A 505 3.84 -15.71 -10.13
C ILE A 505 3.65 -17.13 -9.60
N LEU A 506 2.93 -17.95 -10.37
CA LEU A 506 2.88 -19.40 -10.22
C LEU A 506 4.05 -20.05 -10.96
N THR A 507 4.76 -20.97 -10.30
CA THR A 507 5.87 -21.71 -10.94
C THR A 507 5.36 -22.95 -11.68
N GLN A 508 6.05 -23.33 -12.77
CA GLN A 508 5.76 -24.57 -13.48
C GLN A 508 5.86 -25.80 -12.55
N ASN A 509 6.86 -25.84 -11.66
CA ASN A 509 7.05 -26.93 -10.71
C ASN A 509 5.86 -27.12 -9.78
N LEU A 510 5.28 -26.02 -9.28
CA LEU A 510 4.11 -26.06 -8.43
C LEU A 510 2.88 -26.55 -9.21
N LEU A 511 2.64 -26.03 -10.42
CA LEU A 511 1.56 -26.51 -11.28
C LEU A 511 1.67 -28.02 -11.56
N ASP A 512 2.87 -28.50 -11.90
CA ASP A 512 3.11 -29.92 -12.17
C ASP A 512 2.85 -30.78 -10.94
N THR A 513 3.24 -30.29 -9.75
CA THR A 513 3.02 -30.98 -8.47
C THR A 513 1.53 -31.08 -8.14
N VAL A 514 0.80 -29.96 -8.22
CA VAL A 514 -0.63 -29.91 -7.96
C VAL A 514 -1.39 -30.80 -8.96
N THR A 515 -1.00 -30.76 -10.23
CA THR A 515 -1.63 -31.57 -11.29
C THR A 515 -1.37 -33.07 -11.12
N LYS A 516 -0.18 -33.47 -10.67
CA LYS A 516 0.14 -34.89 -10.41
C LYS A 516 -0.60 -35.43 -9.18
N ASN A 517 -0.82 -34.59 -8.19
CA ASN A 517 -1.47 -34.97 -6.93
C ASN A 517 -2.99 -34.90 -7.00
N SER A 518 -3.58 -34.30 -8.05
CA SER A 518 -5.02 -34.23 -8.21
C SER A 518 -5.60 -35.55 -8.72
N THR A 519 -6.76 -35.94 -8.19
CA THR A 519 -7.42 -37.23 -8.45
C THR A 519 -7.85 -37.42 -9.90
N ALA A 520 -8.18 -36.32 -10.60
CA ALA A 520 -8.56 -36.33 -12.02
C ALA A 520 -7.63 -35.48 -12.91
N GLY A 521 -6.41 -35.19 -12.45
CA GLY A 521 -5.42 -34.43 -13.20
C GLY A 521 -5.90 -33.01 -13.57
N TRP A 522 -5.71 -32.64 -14.83
CA TRP A 522 -6.08 -31.33 -15.37
C TRP A 522 -7.57 -31.01 -15.28
N ALA A 523 -8.46 -32.00 -15.34
CA ALA A 523 -9.91 -31.76 -15.26
C ALA A 523 -10.32 -31.21 -13.89
N GLU A 524 -9.72 -31.72 -12.82
CA GLU A 524 -9.93 -31.23 -11.46
C GLU A 524 -9.31 -29.85 -11.25
N VAL A 525 -8.11 -29.62 -11.78
CA VAL A 525 -7.43 -28.33 -11.75
C VAL A 525 -8.27 -27.25 -12.44
N ILE A 526 -8.78 -27.51 -13.65
CA ILE A 526 -9.66 -26.59 -14.38
C ILE A 526 -10.95 -26.34 -13.59
N LYS A 527 -11.54 -27.36 -12.99
CA LYS A 527 -12.73 -27.18 -12.16
C LYS A 527 -12.44 -26.29 -10.94
N ALA A 528 -11.33 -26.53 -10.24
CA ALA A 528 -10.95 -25.81 -9.03
C ALA A 528 -10.68 -24.33 -9.28
N VAL A 529 -10.03 -23.97 -10.40
CA VAL A 529 -9.76 -22.56 -10.72
C VAL A 529 -11.02 -21.78 -11.12
N ASN A 530 -12.09 -22.44 -11.54
CA ASN A 530 -13.30 -21.79 -12.03
C ASN A 530 -14.40 -21.59 -10.99
N LEU A 531 -14.42 -22.39 -9.93
CA LEU A 531 -15.51 -22.34 -8.95
C LEU A 531 -15.18 -21.39 -7.80
N SER A 532 -16.05 -20.41 -7.55
CA SER A 532 -16.01 -19.57 -6.34
C SER A 532 -16.72 -20.32 -5.19
N GLN A 533 -15.99 -20.71 -4.16
CA GLN A 533 -16.52 -21.57 -3.10
C GLN A 533 -17.34 -20.77 -2.07
N LYS A 534 -18.51 -21.30 -1.67
CA LYS A 534 -19.20 -20.87 -0.44
C LYS A 534 -18.89 -21.87 0.69
N ARG A 535 -18.07 -21.43 1.64
CA ARG A 535 -17.72 -22.03 2.95
C ARG A 535 -16.60 -23.09 3.06
N GLU A 536 -16.29 -23.91 2.07
CA GLU A 536 -15.14 -24.86 2.14
C GLU A 536 -14.21 -24.63 0.95
N ARG A 537 -12.90 -24.46 1.15
CA ARG A 537 -11.98 -24.15 0.04
C ARG A 537 -11.42 -25.44 -0.57
N SER A 538 -11.26 -25.47 -1.90
CA SER A 538 -10.58 -26.58 -2.58
C SER A 538 -9.08 -26.47 -2.32
N GLU A 539 -8.47 -27.55 -1.83
CA GLU A 539 -7.01 -27.62 -1.61
C GLU A 539 -6.23 -27.31 -2.90
N VAL A 540 -6.73 -27.76 -4.06
CA VAL A 540 -6.16 -27.45 -5.37
C VAL A 540 -6.20 -25.95 -5.68
N ALA A 541 -7.31 -25.28 -5.35
CA ALA A 541 -7.43 -23.83 -5.56
C ALA A 541 -6.52 -23.03 -4.61
N ASP A 542 -6.42 -23.42 -3.34
CA ASP A 542 -5.52 -22.76 -2.38
C ASP A 542 -4.05 -22.97 -2.77
N ALA A 543 -3.66 -24.17 -3.23
CA ALA A 543 -2.30 -24.44 -3.71
C ALA A 543 -1.95 -23.62 -4.97
N LEU A 544 -2.89 -23.48 -5.92
CA LEU A 544 -2.67 -22.66 -7.12
C LEU A 544 -2.62 -21.15 -6.82
N ALA A 545 -3.10 -20.72 -5.66
CA ALA A 545 -2.98 -19.34 -5.20
C ALA A 545 -1.62 -19.04 -4.53
N GLU A 546 -0.76 -20.04 -4.31
CA GLU A 546 0.59 -19.83 -3.77
C GLU A 546 1.54 -19.31 -4.86
N HIS A 547 1.90 -18.02 -4.75
CA HIS A 547 2.80 -17.35 -5.69
C HIS A 547 4.14 -16.99 -5.05
N VAL A 548 5.20 -16.99 -5.85
CA VAL A 548 6.55 -16.52 -5.47
C VAL A 548 6.87 -15.19 -6.15
N PRO A 549 7.77 -14.35 -5.58
CA PRO A 549 8.20 -13.13 -6.24
C PRO A 549 8.79 -13.39 -7.63
N TRP A 550 8.41 -12.57 -8.61
CA TRP A 550 8.88 -12.74 -9.98
C TRP A 550 10.36 -12.33 -10.13
N GLU A 551 10.80 -11.25 -9.48
CA GLU A 551 12.18 -10.76 -9.56
C GLU A 551 13.17 -11.51 -8.65
N ARG A 552 12.79 -12.66 -8.10
CA ARG A 552 13.66 -13.47 -7.25
C ARG A 552 14.99 -13.81 -7.93
N GLY A 553 16.06 -13.79 -7.15
CA GLY A 553 17.43 -14.09 -7.62
C GLY A 553 18.19 -12.90 -8.20
N ILE A 554 17.54 -11.78 -8.53
CA ILE A 554 18.22 -10.47 -8.60
C ILE A 554 18.67 -10.16 -7.16
N HIS A 555 19.88 -9.66 -6.90
CA HIS A 555 20.41 -9.48 -5.54
C HIS A 555 19.39 -8.72 -4.66
N GLN A 556 18.65 -9.48 -3.85
CA GLN A 556 17.59 -8.98 -2.97
C GLN A 556 18.12 -9.03 -1.54
N ASN A 557 19.08 -8.18 -1.18
CA ASN A 557 19.60 -8.01 0.19
C ASN A 557 19.18 -9.09 1.21
N TYR A 558 19.78 -10.27 1.12
CA TYR A 558 19.86 -11.23 2.22
C TYR A 558 21.22 -11.90 2.18
N THR A 559 22.17 -11.15 2.76
CA THR A 559 23.45 -11.57 3.38
C THR A 559 24.52 -12.20 2.49
N ASP A 560 25.53 -11.42 2.09
CA ASP A 560 26.95 -11.77 2.29
C ASP A 560 27.87 -10.55 2.03
N VAL A 561 28.49 -10.06 3.12
CA VAL A 561 29.77 -9.32 3.19
C VAL A 561 29.99 -8.11 2.25
N TYR A 562 29.05 -7.18 2.10
CA TYR A 562 29.37 -5.75 1.87
C TYR A 562 28.25 -4.90 2.47
N SER A 563 28.62 -4.02 3.39
CA SER A 563 27.75 -3.06 4.06
C SER A 563 27.34 -1.93 3.11
N ASP A 564 26.10 -1.46 3.29
CA ASP A 564 25.50 -0.23 2.75
C ASP A 564 25.18 -0.21 1.25
N GLN A 565 24.05 0.43 0.89
CA GLN A 565 23.45 0.66 -0.45
C GLN A 565 22.27 -0.27 -0.85
N PRO A 566 21.01 0.19 -0.74
CA PRO A 566 19.85 -0.43 -1.40
C PRO A 566 19.85 -0.31 -2.95
N LEU A 567 20.91 0.22 -3.57
CA LEU A 567 20.99 0.59 -4.99
C LEU A 567 21.57 -0.50 -5.92
N PHE A 568 22.18 -1.56 -5.37
CA PHE A 568 22.78 -2.63 -6.18
C PHE A 568 21.76 -3.39 -7.04
N ALA A 569 20.52 -3.55 -6.57
CA ALA A 569 19.53 -4.36 -7.26
C ALA A 569 18.99 -3.71 -8.56
N ASN A 570 19.01 -2.37 -8.64
CA ASN A 570 18.66 -1.63 -9.86
C ASN A 570 19.72 -1.88 -10.93
N THR A 571 20.99 -1.73 -10.55
CA THR A 571 22.11 -2.02 -11.43
C THR A 571 22.15 -3.50 -11.80
N ASP A 572 21.82 -4.39 -10.88
CA ASP A 572 21.70 -5.83 -11.16
C ASP A 572 20.58 -6.14 -12.16
N MET A 573 19.45 -5.43 -12.11
CA MET A 573 18.40 -5.53 -13.12
C MET A 573 18.88 -5.09 -14.51
N THR A 574 19.73 -4.05 -14.61
CA THR A 574 20.30 -3.63 -15.91
C THR A 574 21.08 -4.75 -16.59
N GLN A 575 21.75 -5.59 -15.80
CA GLN A 575 22.50 -6.74 -16.32
C GLN A 575 21.62 -7.97 -16.53
N ASN A 576 20.68 -8.24 -15.62
CA ASN A 576 20.05 -9.55 -15.48
C ASN A 576 18.57 -9.61 -15.85
N TRP A 577 17.96 -8.52 -16.32
CA TRP A 577 16.56 -8.49 -16.77
C TRP A 577 16.23 -9.67 -17.70
N HIS A 578 17.10 -9.94 -18.68
CA HIS A 578 16.90 -10.98 -19.70
C HIS A 578 16.86 -12.41 -19.14
N LYS A 579 17.31 -12.64 -17.90
CA LYS A 579 17.29 -13.97 -17.24
C LYS A 579 15.95 -14.27 -16.58
N LEU A 580 15.10 -13.26 -16.34
CA LEU A 580 13.79 -13.44 -15.72
C LEU A 580 12.83 -14.24 -16.61
N GLY A 581 11.86 -14.92 -16.00
CA GLY A 581 10.93 -15.83 -16.69
C GLY A 581 9.72 -15.13 -17.31
N PHE A 582 9.21 -15.67 -18.42
CA PHE A 582 7.98 -15.21 -19.06
C PHE A 582 6.77 -15.99 -18.54
N ILE A 583 5.67 -15.27 -18.34
CA ILE A 583 4.41 -15.78 -17.82
C ILE A 583 3.50 -16.09 -19.00
N VAL A 584 3.27 -17.38 -19.22
CA VAL A 584 2.56 -17.89 -20.39
C VAL A 584 1.39 -18.75 -19.95
N ARG A 585 0.40 -18.87 -20.83
CA ARG A 585 -0.74 -19.75 -20.61
C ARG A 585 -0.27 -21.21 -20.57
N ALA A 586 -0.58 -21.92 -19.48
CA ALA A 586 -0.29 -23.34 -19.37
C ALA A 586 -1.19 -24.15 -20.31
N LYS A 587 -0.63 -25.19 -20.95
CA LYS A 587 -1.36 -26.10 -21.85
C LYS A 587 -1.45 -27.50 -21.25
N PRO A 588 -2.61 -28.19 -21.29
CA PRO A 588 -2.70 -29.59 -20.86
C PRO A 588 -1.87 -30.52 -21.77
N PRO A 589 -1.20 -31.56 -21.23
CA PRO A 589 -0.33 -32.47 -21.99
C PRO A 589 -1.03 -33.22 -23.14
N SER A 590 -2.35 -33.39 -23.09
CA SER A 590 -3.10 -34.27 -24.00
C SER A 590 -4.06 -33.53 -24.95
N GLN A 591 -3.97 -32.21 -25.06
CA GLN A 591 -4.93 -31.42 -25.83
C GLN A 591 -4.25 -30.31 -26.65
N ASN A 592 -4.14 -30.55 -27.97
CA ASN A 592 -4.23 -29.49 -28.98
C ASN A 592 -5.68 -28.95 -28.98
N LEU A 593 -6.18 -28.48 -27.84
CA LEU A 593 -7.43 -27.73 -27.84
C LEU A 593 -7.18 -26.43 -28.60
N PRO A 594 -8.10 -26.01 -29.47
CA PRO A 594 -8.06 -24.68 -30.05
C PRO A 594 -7.88 -23.65 -28.94
N VAL A 595 -7.15 -22.58 -29.23
CA VAL A 595 -6.86 -21.45 -28.33
C VAL A 595 -8.12 -20.78 -27.75
N GLN A 596 -9.33 -21.21 -28.14
CA GLN A 596 -10.57 -20.50 -27.88
C GLN A 596 -11.73 -21.45 -27.54
N ALA A 597 -12.11 -21.39 -26.29
CA ALA A 597 -13.41 -20.88 -25.89
C ALA A 597 -13.23 -20.37 -24.45
N PHE A 598 -13.66 -19.15 -24.13
CA PHE A 598 -13.63 -18.64 -22.75
C PHE A 598 -14.95 -18.92 -22.02
N PRO A 599 -15.23 -20.14 -21.51
CA PRO A 599 -16.08 -20.32 -20.34
C PRO A 599 -15.25 -20.63 -19.08
N THR A 600 -13.91 -20.71 -19.18
CA THR A 600 -13.04 -21.11 -18.07
C THR A 600 -11.81 -20.22 -17.94
N LEU A 601 -11.45 -19.85 -16.71
CA LEU A 601 -10.24 -19.12 -16.32
C LEU A 601 -8.99 -19.86 -16.83
N PRO A 602 -8.17 -19.25 -17.71
CA PRO A 602 -6.86 -19.80 -18.06
C PRO A 602 -5.91 -19.79 -16.85
N ILE A 603 -4.97 -20.74 -16.85
CA ILE A 603 -3.90 -20.85 -15.86
C ILE A 603 -2.62 -20.29 -16.48
N PHE A 604 -1.88 -19.50 -15.72
CA PHE A 604 -0.62 -18.90 -16.15
C PHE A 604 0.53 -19.37 -15.28
N VAL A 605 1.67 -19.62 -15.90
CA VAL A 605 2.88 -20.13 -15.24
C VAL A 605 4.12 -19.49 -15.80
N GLU A 606 5.14 -19.40 -14.95
CA GLU A 606 6.45 -18.95 -15.36
C GLU A 606 7.23 -20.03 -16.13
N THR A 607 7.82 -19.60 -17.24
CA THR A 607 8.65 -20.41 -18.14
C THR A 607 9.92 -19.66 -18.53
N GLN A 608 10.89 -20.40 -19.08
CA GLN A 608 12.14 -19.85 -19.65
C GLN A 608 12.96 -18.97 -18.68
N ARG A 609 12.87 -19.20 -17.37
CA ARG A 609 13.71 -18.54 -16.36
C ARG A 609 15.14 -19.11 -16.36
N GLN A 610 16.12 -18.25 -16.14
CA GLN A 610 17.49 -18.60 -15.75
C GLN A 610 17.80 -18.04 -14.36
N HIS A 611 18.80 -18.61 -13.68
CA HIS A 611 19.31 -18.04 -12.44
C HIS A 611 20.14 -16.78 -12.75
N PRO A 612 19.80 -15.60 -12.18
CA PRO A 612 20.56 -14.38 -12.42
C PRO A 612 22.04 -14.51 -12.07
N HIS A 613 22.34 -15.14 -10.93
CA HIS A 613 23.70 -15.35 -10.43
C HIS A 613 24.02 -16.85 -10.34
N PRO A 614 25.25 -17.29 -10.68
CA PRO A 614 25.71 -18.65 -10.43
C PRO A 614 25.76 -18.88 -8.91
N GLU A 615 25.09 -19.94 -8.45
CA GLU A 615 24.85 -20.30 -7.05
C GLU A 615 25.78 -19.62 -6.02
N GLU A 616 25.29 -18.54 -5.38
CA GLU A 616 25.57 -18.34 -3.95
C GLU A 616 25.30 -19.68 -3.27
N LYS A 617 26.22 -20.09 -2.36
CA LYS A 617 26.15 -21.35 -1.60
C LYS A 617 24.69 -21.76 -1.41
N LYS A 618 24.32 -22.92 -1.97
CA LYS A 618 23.00 -23.54 -1.91
C LYS A 618 22.03 -22.77 -1.00
N PRO A 619 20.93 -22.17 -1.51
CA PRO A 619 19.83 -21.84 -0.61
C PRO A 619 19.56 -23.10 0.18
N MET A 620 19.55 -23.01 1.51
CA MET A 620 19.54 -24.09 2.49
C MET A 620 18.71 -25.32 2.03
N ASP A 621 19.30 -26.15 1.17
CA ASP A 621 18.72 -27.39 0.69
C ASP A 621 19.04 -28.40 1.78
N ASP A 622 17.97 -28.97 2.34
CA ASP A 622 18.01 -30.22 3.08
C ASP A 622 18.72 -30.24 4.45
N ILE A 623 18.52 -29.21 5.29
CA ILE A 623 18.42 -29.52 6.73
C ILE A 623 17.01 -30.09 6.96
N GLN A 624 16.92 -31.41 6.83
CA GLN A 624 15.88 -32.28 7.41
C GLN A 624 14.56 -31.55 7.69
N ARG A 625 13.71 -31.42 6.67
CA ARG A 625 12.28 -31.56 6.97
C ARG A 625 12.16 -32.92 7.64
N PRO A 626 11.65 -33.04 8.88
CA PRO A 626 11.28 -34.34 9.38
C PRO A 626 10.36 -34.94 8.32
N GLU A 627 10.61 -36.19 7.93
CA GLU A 627 9.69 -36.95 7.09
C GLU A 627 8.27 -36.66 7.60
N LEU A 628 7.47 -35.96 6.79
CA LEU A 628 6.05 -35.86 7.08
C LEU A 628 5.57 -37.30 7.13
N PRO A 629 5.03 -37.79 8.26
CA PRO A 629 4.47 -39.13 8.30
C PRO A 629 3.45 -39.22 7.17
N SER A 630 3.52 -40.31 6.42
CA SER A 630 2.54 -40.70 5.42
C SER A 630 1.13 -40.23 5.80
N PHE A 631 0.44 -39.57 4.86
CA PHE A 631 -0.98 -39.23 4.93
C PHE A 631 -1.82 -40.45 5.38
N ALA A 632 -2.01 -40.59 6.70
CA ALA A 632 -2.76 -41.69 7.29
C ALA A 632 -3.21 -41.40 8.73
N VAL A 633 -3.38 -40.15 9.17
CA VAL A 633 -4.06 -39.87 10.45
C VAL A 633 -4.78 -38.52 10.41
N HIS A 634 -5.90 -38.41 9.69
CA HIS A 634 -6.90 -37.33 9.88
C HIS A 634 -8.32 -37.89 9.71
N SER A 635 -8.62 -38.98 10.43
CA SER A 635 -9.97 -39.53 10.58
C SER A 635 -10.44 -39.57 12.05
N GLN A 636 -9.72 -38.95 12.99
CA GLN A 636 -10.11 -38.93 14.42
C GLN A 636 -10.27 -37.54 15.04
N ALA A 637 -9.93 -36.45 14.35
CA ALA A 637 -10.18 -35.07 14.82
C ALA A 637 -11.53 -34.48 14.37
N LEU A 638 -12.35 -35.25 13.62
CA LEU A 638 -13.72 -34.89 13.23
C LEU A 638 -14.79 -35.56 14.11
N ALA A 639 -14.40 -36.32 15.15
CA ALA A 639 -15.34 -36.99 16.05
C ALA A 639 -15.60 -36.23 17.37
N SER A 640 -14.88 -35.14 17.65
CA SER A 640 -15.05 -34.33 18.88
C SER A 640 -15.82 -33.02 18.66
N PHE A 641 -16.16 -32.66 17.42
CA PHE A 641 -16.98 -31.47 17.12
C PHE A 641 -18.49 -31.76 16.97
N ASP A 642 -18.90 -33.03 16.95
CA ASP A 642 -20.31 -33.44 16.82
C ASP A 642 -21.01 -33.75 18.15
N ALA A 643 -20.31 -33.64 19.29
CA ALA A 643 -20.87 -33.87 20.63
C ALA A 643 -21.40 -32.60 21.31
N HIS A 644 -21.14 -31.39 20.78
CA HIS A 644 -21.57 -30.13 21.43
C HIS A 644 -22.75 -29.43 20.75
N LYS A 645 -23.26 -29.95 19.62
CA LYS A 645 -24.44 -29.41 18.92
C LYS A 645 -25.77 -30.11 19.26
N LYS A 646 -25.77 -31.08 20.19
CA LYS A 646 -26.96 -31.89 20.53
C LYS A 646 -27.63 -31.59 21.87
N SER A 647 -27.23 -30.54 22.58
CA SER A 647 -27.91 -30.14 23.83
C SER A 647 -28.12 -28.63 23.88
N GLN A 648 -29.13 -28.13 23.16
CA GLN A 648 -29.92 -26.97 23.58
C GLN A 648 -31.11 -26.80 22.64
N ASN A 649 -32.20 -27.48 22.97
CA ASN A 649 -33.51 -27.22 22.41
C ASN A 649 -34.56 -27.57 23.47
N ILE A 650 -34.76 -26.69 24.46
CA ILE A 650 -35.99 -26.65 25.26
C ILE A 650 -36.39 -25.19 25.44
N ALA A 651 -37.54 -24.87 24.85
CA ALA A 651 -38.22 -23.59 24.94
C ALA A 651 -38.76 -23.33 26.35
N PHE A 652 -38.71 -22.07 26.80
CA PHE A 652 -39.69 -21.55 27.74
C PHE A 652 -40.17 -20.17 27.31
N ARG A 653 -41.49 -20.09 27.16
CA ARG A 653 -42.28 -18.92 26.79
C ARG A 653 -42.84 -18.34 28.08
N MET A 654 -42.70 -17.04 28.34
CA MET A 654 -43.46 -16.35 29.39
C MET A 654 -43.89 -14.93 28.97
N PRO A 655 -45.00 -14.41 29.55
CA PRO A 655 -45.90 -13.46 28.92
C PRO A 655 -45.62 -12.00 29.27
N ARG A 656 -46.16 -11.08 28.45
CA ARG A 656 -46.26 -9.64 28.77
C ARG A 656 -47.27 -9.40 29.90
N PRO A 657 -47.06 -8.37 30.73
CA PRO A 657 -48.18 -7.68 31.36
C PRO A 657 -48.21 -6.17 31.06
N ASP A 658 -49.43 -5.68 30.94
CA ASP A 658 -49.84 -4.30 30.70
C ASP A 658 -49.92 -3.48 32.01
N ASN A 659 -49.29 -2.30 32.01
CA ASN A 659 -49.66 -1.02 32.67
C ASN A 659 -49.93 -0.97 34.22
N PRO A 660 -50.14 0.22 34.85
CA PRO A 660 -49.19 0.84 35.77
C PRO A 660 -49.74 1.02 37.21
N ALA A 661 -48.87 1.39 38.15
CA ALA A 661 -49.08 2.38 39.23
C ALA A 661 -48.48 2.00 40.59
N THR A 662 -48.14 3.09 41.30
CA THR A 662 -47.90 3.26 42.75
C THR A 662 -46.53 2.85 43.30
N VAL A 663 -45.72 3.91 43.51
CA VAL A 663 -44.53 3.95 44.35
C VAL A 663 -44.96 3.98 45.82
N PRO A 664 -44.44 3.12 46.71
CA PRO A 664 -44.38 3.39 48.13
C PRO A 664 -43.00 3.93 48.52
N GLU A 665 -42.99 5.05 49.24
CA GLU A 665 -41.81 5.59 49.94
C GLU A 665 -41.25 4.59 50.96
N ARG A 666 -39.92 4.58 51.14
CA ARG A 666 -39.20 3.83 52.19
C ARG A 666 -37.91 4.56 52.61
N PRO A 667 -37.34 4.24 53.80
CA PRO A 667 -37.00 5.17 54.89
C PRO A 667 -35.51 5.61 54.87
N PRO A 668 -35.03 6.45 55.81
CA PRO A 668 -33.68 7.01 55.72
C PRO A 668 -32.60 5.94 55.93
N PHE A 669 -31.44 6.20 55.29
CA PHE A 669 -30.24 5.36 55.29
C PHE A 669 -29.72 5.16 56.71
N GLU A 670 -29.88 3.97 57.29
CA GLU A 670 -29.15 3.57 58.50
C GLU A 670 -27.82 2.93 58.09
N SER A 671 -26.75 3.60 58.52
CA SER A 671 -25.35 3.23 58.33
C SER A 671 -24.96 2.04 59.23
N HIS A 672 -25.16 0.81 58.77
CA HIS A 672 -24.54 -0.37 59.39
C HIS A 672 -24.10 -1.36 58.30
N ILE A 673 -22.81 -1.33 57.94
CA ILE A 673 -22.11 -2.42 57.26
C ILE A 673 -21.46 -3.29 58.35
N PRO A 674 -21.86 -4.55 58.58
CA PRO A 674 -21.09 -5.44 59.43
C PRO A 674 -19.97 -6.13 58.66
N ALA A 675 -18.84 -6.23 59.33
CA ALA A 675 -17.59 -6.84 58.92
C ALA A 675 -17.65 -8.37 58.79
N THR A 676 -17.02 -8.87 57.73
CA THR A 676 -16.28 -10.14 57.54
C THR A 676 -16.58 -10.77 56.18
N GLY A 677 -15.79 -10.38 55.18
CA GLY A 677 -15.63 -11.18 53.97
C GLY A 677 -14.80 -12.45 54.25
N LYS A 678 -14.83 -13.41 53.32
CA LYS A 678 -14.19 -14.75 53.34
C LYS A 678 -12.71 -14.82 53.78
N TRP A 679 -12.05 -13.67 53.92
CA TRP A 679 -10.63 -13.49 54.25
C TRP A 679 -10.38 -12.93 55.68
N GLY A 680 -11.41 -12.68 56.47
CA GLY A 680 -11.27 -12.38 57.91
C GLY A 680 -10.68 -11.01 58.29
N MET A 681 -10.73 -10.01 57.40
CA MET A 681 -10.28 -8.63 57.67
C MET A 681 -11.47 -7.64 57.71
N GLU A 682 -11.43 -6.70 58.67
CA GLU A 682 -12.39 -5.58 58.80
C GLU A 682 -11.90 -4.36 58.00
N PHE A 683 -12.81 -3.68 57.30
CA PHE A 683 -12.53 -2.45 56.53
C PHE A 683 -13.41 -1.32 57.06
N GLU A 684 -12.84 -0.16 57.36
CA GLU A 684 -13.57 1.09 57.62
C GLU A 684 -13.31 2.04 56.45
N ASN A 685 -14.25 2.16 55.50
CA ASN A 685 -14.14 3.16 54.45
C ASN A 685 -15.35 4.12 54.46
N PRO A 686 -15.13 5.45 54.52
CA PRO A 686 -16.21 6.42 54.44
C PRO A 686 -16.83 6.43 53.02
N PRO A 687 -18.15 6.70 52.87
CA PRO A 687 -18.79 6.85 51.58
C PRO A 687 -18.33 8.13 50.86
N ILE A 688 -18.31 8.13 49.52
CA ILE A 688 -18.11 9.34 48.72
C ILE A 688 -19.40 10.18 48.77
N ASP A 689 -19.50 11.07 49.75
CA ASP A 689 -20.71 11.85 50.06
C ASP A 689 -20.57 13.35 49.82
N THR A 690 -19.38 13.82 49.43
CA THR A 690 -19.11 15.22 49.08
C THR A 690 -18.54 15.37 47.67
N LEU A 691 -18.78 16.52 47.03
CA LEU A 691 -18.22 16.84 45.71
C LEU A 691 -16.68 16.89 45.72
N ALA A 692 -16.07 17.33 46.83
CA ALA A 692 -14.62 17.36 46.97
C ALA A 692 -14.05 15.95 46.96
N SER A 693 -14.60 15.07 47.79
CA SER A 693 -14.24 13.64 47.79
C SER A 693 -14.42 13.01 46.41
N LEU A 694 -15.53 13.26 45.72
CA LEU A 694 -15.76 12.67 44.39
C LEU A 694 -14.71 13.13 43.36
N LYS A 695 -14.29 14.39 43.40
CA LYS A 695 -13.23 14.93 42.51
C LYS A 695 -11.88 14.29 42.79
N GLU A 696 -11.53 14.13 44.07
CA GLU A 696 -10.29 13.46 44.49
C GLU A 696 -10.25 12.01 44.00
N HIS A 697 -11.34 11.26 44.16
CA HIS A 697 -11.40 9.86 43.72
C HIS A 697 -11.36 9.70 42.20
N LEU A 698 -11.93 10.63 41.44
CA LEU A 698 -11.81 10.62 39.98
C LEU A 698 -10.40 11.01 39.50
N GLN A 699 -9.71 11.92 40.19
CA GLN A 699 -8.30 12.22 39.93
C GLN A 699 -7.40 11.04 40.32
N PHE A 700 -7.74 10.32 41.38
CA PHE A 700 -7.08 9.10 41.80
C PHE A 700 -7.29 7.98 40.77
N ALA A 701 -8.50 7.84 40.22
CA ALA A 701 -8.80 6.92 39.12
C ALA A 701 -7.89 7.18 37.91
N MET A 702 -7.73 8.44 37.51
CA MET A 702 -6.79 8.78 36.43
C MET A 702 -5.34 8.40 36.75
N ALA A 703 -4.91 8.54 38.01
CA ALA A 703 -3.56 8.14 38.42
C ALA A 703 -3.36 6.62 38.39
N ILE A 704 -4.41 5.85 38.70
CA ILE A 704 -4.42 4.38 38.56
C ILE A 704 -4.21 3.99 37.09
N GLU A 705 -5.03 4.47 36.17
CA GLU A 705 -4.89 4.13 34.73
C GLU A 705 -3.55 4.62 34.15
N LEU A 706 -3.05 5.76 34.63
CA LEU A 706 -1.72 6.24 34.24
C LEU A 706 -0.60 5.30 34.72
N SER A 707 -0.78 4.64 35.86
CA SER A 707 0.22 3.75 36.46
C SER A 707 0.32 2.37 35.80
N THR A 708 -0.66 1.96 34.99
CA THR A 708 -0.64 0.68 34.25
C THR A 708 0.12 0.83 32.92
N ILE A 709 -0.02 1.99 32.25
CA ILE A 709 0.53 2.23 30.90
C ILE A 709 2.05 2.01 30.80
N PRO A 710 2.91 2.59 31.67
CA PRO A 710 4.36 2.34 31.59
C PRO A 710 4.74 0.88 31.81
N LEU A 711 4.03 0.15 32.68
CA LEU A 711 4.30 -1.28 32.94
C LEU A 711 4.12 -2.11 31.66
N TYR A 712 3.00 -1.91 30.99
CA TYR A 712 2.63 -2.63 29.77
C TYR A 712 3.55 -2.24 28.60
N LEU A 713 3.85 -0.94 28.45
CA LEU A 713 4.79 -0.46 27.43
C LEU A 713 6.21 -0.96 27.65
N TYR A 714 6.71 -0.97 28.89
CA TYR A 714 8.05 -1.45 29.20
C TYR A 714 8.22 -2.93 28.86
N ALA A 715 7.24 -3.75 29.25
CA ALA A 715 7.21 -5.16 28.86
C ALA A 715 7.17 -5.32 27.33
N MET A 716 6.31 -4.57 26.64
CA MET A 716 6.20 -4.60 25.18
C MET A 716 7.52 -4.23 24.48
N TYR A 717 8.19 -3.16 24.90
CA TYR A 717 9.45 -2.72 24.31
C TYR A 717 10.61 -3.70 24.54
N SER A 718 10.53 -4.55 25.57
CA SER A 718 11.52 -5.60 25.80
C SER A 718 11.44 -6.75 24.79
N ILE A 719 10.35 -6.90 24.02
CA ILE A 719 10.17 -8.03 23.09
C ILE A 719 11.01 -7.82 21.83
N LYS A 720 11.85 -8.82 21.46
CA LYS A 720 12.59 -8.81 20.20
C LYS A 720 11.65 -9.18 19.06
N LEU A 721 11.44 -8.23 18.15
CA LEU A 721 10.70 -8.51 16.92
C LEU A 721 11.52 -9.41 16.01
N SER A 722 10.89 -10.47 15.47
CA SER A 722 11.55 -11.34 14.48
C SER A 722 12.08 -10.52 13.29
N PRO A 723 13.18 -10.92 12.63
CA PRO A 723 13.74 -10.20 11.47
C PRO A 723 12.72 -9.96 10.34
N LYS A 724 11.70 -10.83 10.24
CA LYS A 724 10.58 -10.73 9.30
C LYS A 724 9.60 -9.60 9.66
N ASN A 725 9.36 -9.37 10.96
CA ASN A 725 8.47 -8.32 11.48
C ASN A 725 9.22 -6.99 11.70
N ALA A 726 10.53 -7.02 11.89
CA ALA A 726 11.37 -5.84 12.13
C ALA A 726 11.61 -4.98 10.87
N LYS A 727 11.46 -5.56 9.67
CA LYS A 727 11.75 -4.93 8.37
C LYS A 727 10.51 -4.53 7.56
N ASP A 728 9.31 -4.90 8.02
CA ASP A 728 8.05 -4.60 7.33
C ASP A 728 7.02 -4.04 8.32
N PRO A 729 6.72 -2.72 8.28
CA PRO A 729 5.72 -2.07 9.15
C PRO A 729 4.28 -2.62 9.01
N ARG A 730 4.02 -3.56 8.09
CA ARG A 730 2.72 -4.20 7.85
C ARG A 730 2.54 -5.51 8.60
N PHE A 731 3.61 -6.13 9.10
CA PHE A 731 3.55 -7.36 9.89
C PHE A 731 3.59 -7.02 11.38
N TRP A 732 2.42 -7.04 12.01
CA TRP A 732 2.30 -6.88 13.45
C TRP A 732 2.70 -8.19 14.12
N ASP A 733 3.68 -8.13 15.02
CA ASP A 733 3.91 -9.22 15.95
C ASP A 733 2.64 -9.35 16.83
N PRO A 734 1.94 -10.49 16.82
CA PRO A 734 0.63 -10.62 17.47
C PRO A 734 0.66 -10.29 18.97
N VAL A 735 1.78 -10.58 19.63
CA VAL A 735 1.98 -10.35 21.06
C VAL A 735 2.11 -8.86 21.35
N THR A 736 3.03 -8.17 20.67
CA THR A 736 3.18 -6.72 20.85
C THR A 736 1.90 -5.97 20.45
N ASN A 737 1.15 -6.46 19.46
CA ASN A 737 -0.12 -5.86 19.04
C ASN A 737 -1.25 -6.06 20.07
N ALA A 738 -1.25 -7.20 20.79
CA ALA A 738 -2.21 -7.45 21.87
C ALA A 738 -1.94 -6.53 23.07
N ILE A 739 -0.68 -6.45 23.54
CA ILE A 739 -0.30 -5.54 24.66
C ILE A 739 -0.55 -4.08 24.28
N ARG A 740 -0.26 -3.71 23.02
CA ARG A 740 -0.57 -2.36 22.51
C ARG A 740 -2.06 -2.04 22.50
N GLY A 741 -2.91 -3.03 22.20
CA GLY A 741 -4.37 -2.88 22.26
C GLY A 741 -4.82 -2.47 23.67
N VAL A 742 -4.38 -3.21 24.68
CA VAL A 742 -4.65 -2.91 26.09
C VAL A 742 -4.16 -1.51 26.47
N VAL A 743 -2.92 -1.13 26.12
CA VAL A 743 -2.41 0.22 26.41
C VAL A 743 -3.28 1.32 25.78
N ALA A 744 -3.83 1.10 24.59
CA ALA A 744 -4.71 2.06 23.95
C ALA A 744 -6.07 2.19 24.67
N GLU A 745 -6.56 1.09 25.25
CA GLU A 745 -7.76 1.03 26.07
C GLU A 745 -7.54 1.68 27.46
N GLU A 746 -6.41 1.46 28.12
CA GLU A 746 -6.01 2.18 29.34
C GLU A 746 -5.96 3.70 29.14
N MET A 747 -5.45 4.15 27.99
CA MET A 747 -5.46 5.57 27.62
C MET A 747 -6.90 6.09 27.40
N LEU A 748 -7.81 5.26 26.87
CA LEU A 748 -9.23 5.60 26.81
C LEU A 748 -9.80 5.72 28.23
N HIS A 749 -9.52 4.78 29.13
CA HIS A 749 -10.03 4.78 30.51
C HIS A 749 -9.61 6.04 31.26
N LEU A 750 -8.33 6.41 31.14
CA LEU A 750 -7.78 7.65 31.65
C LEU A 750 -8.55 8.88 31.12
N THR A 751 -8.89 8.90 29.82
CA THR A 751 -9.66 10.02 29.26
C THR A 751 -11.13 10.04 29.69
N LEU A 752 -11.75 8.87 29.90
CA LEU A 752 -13.12 8.75 30.38
C LEU A 752 -13.24 9.21 31.83
N ALA A 753 -12.33 8.77 32.71
CA ALA A 753 -12.25 9.26 34.09
C ALA A 753 -12.03 10.78 34.14
N GLY A 754 -11.14 11.31 33.29
CA GLY A 754 -10.90 12.75 33.17
C GLY A 754 -12.10 13.54 32.62
N ASN A 755 -12.89 12.97 31.70
CA ASN A 755 -14.13 13.58 31.24
C ASN A 755 -15.18 13.66 32.35
N VAL A 756 -15.34 12.60 33.17
CA VAL A 756 -16.25 12.62 34.32
C VAL A 756 -15.79 13.67 35.34
N LEU A 757 -14.49 13.72 35.67
CA LEU A 757 -13.92 14.73 36.55
C LEU A 757 -14.17 16.15 36.02
N LYS A 758 -13.95 16.38 34.72
CA LYS A 758 -14.20 17.66 34.08
C LYS A 758 -15.68 18.05 34.11
N ALA A 759 -16.58 17.07 33.91
CA ALA A 759 -18.02 17.29 33.90
C ALA A 759 -18.58 17.75 35.25
N ILE A 760 -17.98 17.32 36.36
CA ILE A 760 -18.37 17.75 37.72
C ILE A 760 -17.60 18.99 38.22
N GLY A 761 -16.94 19.70 37.30
CA GLY A 761 -16.21 20.94 37.59
C GLY A 761 -14.84 20.72 38.24
N GLY A 762 -14.22 19.55 38.04
CA GLY A 762 -12.82 19.29 38.38
C GLY A 762 -11.86 19.70 37.26
N GLU A 763 -10.57 19.72 37.58
CA GLU A 763 -9.49 19.98 36.62
C GLU A 763 -8.59 18.75 36.53
N PRO A 764 -8.72 17.93 35.48
CA PRO A 764 -7.87 16.76 35.27
C PRO A 764 -6.39 17.13 35.23
N LYS A 765 -5.56 16.43 36.01
CA LYS A 765 -4.11 16.59 36.08
C LYS A 765 -3.38 15.30 35.72
N LEU A 766 -2.33 15.42 34.90
CA LEU A 766 -1.45 14.32 34.50
C LEU A 766 0.03 14.65 34.71
N TYR A 767 0.43 15.91 34.58
CA TYR A 767 1.80 16.35 34.84
C TYR A 767 1.89 17.05 36.19
N ALA A 768 1.92 16.25 37.25
CA ALA A 768 2.22 16.65 38.61
C ALA A 768 2.86 15.47 39.33
N GLN A 769 3.85 15.70 40.19
CA GLN A 769 4.36 14.61 41.03
C GLN A 769 3.28 14.17 42.03
N GLN A 770 2.61 15.14 42.66
CA GLN A 770 1.62 14.93 43.70
C GLN A 770 0.57 16.04 43.69
N LEU A 771 -0.67 15.70 44.05
CA LEU A 771 -1.78 16.63 44.25
C LEU A 771 -2.53 16.25 45.54
N GLY A 772 -2.33 17.01 46.62
CA GLY A 772 -2.79 16.59 47.94
C GLY A 772 -2.07 15.29 48.35
N ASP A 773 -2.83 14.26 48.72
CA ASP A 773 -2.29 12.93 49.04
C ASP A 773 -2.21 12.00 47.80
N ILE A 774 -2.67 12.46 46.64
CA ILE A 774 -2.67 11.68 45.39
C ILE A 774 -1.30 11.81 44.72
N LYS A 775 -0.60 10.69 44.58
CA LYS A 775 0.58 10.59 43.71
C LYS A 775 0.13 10.47 42.26
N VAL A 776 0.25 11.56 41.50
CA VAL A 776 -0.27 11.65 40.13
C VAL A 776 0.70 10.98 39.14
N PHE A 777 2.00 11.27 39.24
CA PHE A 777 3.00 10.67 38.36
C PHE A 777 3.49 9.32 38.93
N PRO A 778 3.40 8.21 38.17
CA PRO A 778 3.86 6.91 38.64
C PRO A 778 5.39 6.86 38.74
N THR A 779 5.91 6.16 39.75
CA THR A 779 7.35 5.89 39.86
C THR A 779 7.54 4.44 40.26
N TYR A 780 8.39 3.69 39.57
CA TYR A 780 8.58 2.27 39.83
C TYR A 780 9.92 2.02 40.55
N PRO A 781 9.98 1.09 41.51
CA PRO A 781 8.87 0.29 42.03
C PRO A 781 7.83 1.12 42.80
N MET A 782 6.56 0.74 42.71
CA MET A 782 5.47 1.28 43.55
C MET A 782 4.46 0.21 43.91
N GLU A 783 3.70 0.45 44.97
CA GLU A 783 2.48 -0.31 45.23
C GLU A 783 1.32 0.29 44.43
N MET A 784 0.41 -0.54 43.95
CA MET A 784 -0.85 -0.10 43.35
C MET A 784 -1.64 0.70 44.39
N PRO A 785 -1.93 1.99 44.14
CA PRO A 785 -2.55 2.86 45.14
C PRO A 785 -3.91 2.32 45.61
N GLY A 786 -4.17 2.28 46.92
CA GLY A 786 -5.47 1.84 47.48
C GLY A 786 -5.78 0.33 47.34
N ARG A 787 -4.90 -0.47 46.73
CA ARG A 787 -5.14 -1.90 46.48
C ARG A 787 -4.85 -2.77 47.71
N VAL A 788 -5.81 -3.62 48.10
CA VAL A 788 -5.68 -4.61 49.20
C VAL A 788 -6.06 -6.03 48.73
N PRO A 789 -5.20 -7.07 48.92
CA PRO A 789 -3.82 -6.99 49.40
C PRO A 789 -2.94 -6.12 48.51
N LYS A 790 -1.86 -5.57 49.06
CA LYS A 790 -0.91 -4.73 48.32
C LYS A 790 -0.39 -5.46 47.09
N LEU A 791 -0.40 -4.80 45.94
CA LEU A 791 0.14 -5.30 44.67
C LEU A 791 1.36 -4.46 44.28
N GLU A 792 2.52 -5.10 44.19
CA GLU A 792 3.76 -4.44 43.81
C GLU A 792 3.91 -4.35 42.29
N MET A 793 4.19 -3.15 41.78
CA MET A 793 4.31 -2.83 40.37
C MET A 793 5.74 -2.42 40.05
N ASN A 794 6.34 -3.14 39.10
CA ASN A 794 7.74 -3.02 38.70
C ASN A 794 7.85 -2.97 37.16
N LEU A 795 8.75 -2.13 36.64
CA LEU A 795 9.10 -2.14 35.22
C LEU A 795 9.97 -3.37 34.92
N ARG A 796 9.36 -4.38 34.31
CA ARG A 796 10.00 -5.67 33.99
C ARG A 796 9.79 -6.07 32.54
N LYS A 797 10.73 -6.84 32.00
CA LYS A 797 10.63 -7.46 30.67
C LYS A 797 9.43 -8.41 30.57
N ALA A 798 9.02 -8.72 29.34
CA ALA A 798 7.87 -9.59 29.05
C ALA A 798 8.19 -11.07 29.31
N ILE A 799 8.05 -11.49 30.57
CA ILE A 799 8.18 -12.87 31.05
C ILE A 799 6.95 -13.29 31.85
N LYS A 800 6.71 -14.60 32.00
CA LYS A 800 5.55 -15.16 32.71
C LYS A 800 5.27 -14.50 34.06
N ASP A 801 6.31 -14.36 34.88
CA ASP A 801 6.21 -13.80 36.22
C ASP A 801 5.74 -12.34 36.21
N ASN A 802 6.01 -11.59 35.12
CA ASN A 802 5.53 -10.22 34.98
C ASN A 802 4.04 -10.16 34.58
N PHE A 803 3.57 -11.13 33.79
CA PHE A 803 2.14 -11.26 33.46
C PHE A 803 1.27 -11.59 34.67
N ASP A 804 1.84 -12.19 35.72
CA ASP A 804 1.13 -12.35 37.01
C ASP A 804 0.80 -11.01 37.67
N THR A 805 1.68 -10.02 37.55
CA THR A 805 1.37 -8.65 38.01
C THR A 805 0.22 -8.05 37.19
N PHE A 806 0.22 -8.23 35.86
CA PHE A 806 -0.84 -7.69 34.99
C PHE A 806 -2.20 -8.35 35.28
N LEU A 807 -2.22 -9.67 35.48
CA LEU A 807 -3.42 -10.40 35.91
C LEU A 807 -3.92 -9.96 37.29
N GLY A 808 -3.02 -9.56 38.19
CA GLY A 808 -3.37 -9.02 39.50
C GLY A 808 -4.00 -7.63 39.44
N ILE A 809 -3.61 -6.80 38.46
CA ILE A 809 -4.19 -5.48 38.18
C ILE A 809 -5.61 -5.64 37.62
N GLU A 810 -5.76 -6.47 36.59
CA GLU A 810 -7.03 -6.66 35.84
C GLU A 810 -7.97 -7.70 36.46
N LEU A 811 -7.72 -8.11 37.71
CA LEU A 811 -8.43 -9.23 38.34
C LEU A 811 -9.94 -8.93 38.44
N PRO A 812 -10.83 -9.76 37.85
CA PRO A 812 -12.27 -9.51 37.92
C PRO A 812 -12.83 -9.68 39.33
N GLY A 813 -13.74 -8.80 39.72
CA GLY A 813 -14.53 -8.94 40.95
C GLY A 813 -15.59 -10.05 40.88
N GLU A 814 -16.07 -10.50 42.04
CA GLU A 814 -17.22 -11.43 42.10
C GLU A 814 -18.53 -10.70 41.71
N PRO A 815 -19.49 -11.37 41.06
CA PRO A 815 -20.80 -10.79 40.78
C PRO A 815 -21.47 -10.29 42.07
N ASP A 816 -21.96 -9.05 42.04
CA ASP A 816 -22.63 -8.38 43.15
C ASP A 816 -21.76 -8.13 44.40
N GLU A 817 -20.43 -8.19 44.30
CA GLU A 817 -19.55 -7.80 45.43
C GLU A 817 -19.70 -6.29 45.71
N PRO A 818 -20.08 -5.89 46.95
CA PRO A 818 -20.39 -4.51 47.24
C PRO A 818 -19.12 -3.64 47.14
N PRO A 819 -19.22 -2.39 46.66
CA PRO A 819 -18.09 -1.47 46.68
C PRO A 819 -17.59 -1.29 48.12
N VAL A 820 -16.32 -1.59 48.34
CA VAL A 820 -15.70 -1.52 49.66
C VAL A 820 -15.18 -0.11 49.89
N GLY A 821 -16.03 0.91 49.75
CA GLY A 821 -15.66 2.33 49.92
C GLY A 821 -14.52 2.83 49.02
N ALA A 822 -13.98 4.01 49.36
CA ALA A 822 -13.29 4.86 48.38
C ALA A 822 -11.75 4.83 48.47
N GLU A 823 -11.20 4.48 49.64
CA GLU A 823 -9.75 4.53 49.91
C GLU A 823 -9.05 3.16 49.74
N GLU A 824 -9.75 2.05 50.01
CA GLU A 824 -9.21 0.69 49.85
C GLU A 824 -10.12 -0.20 48.98
N TYR A 825 -9.55 -0.93 48.02
CA TYR A 825 -10.29 -1.81 47.11
C TYR A 825 -9.53 -3.09 46.75
N ARG A 826 -10.25 -4.14 46.35
CA ARG A 826 -9.65 -5.42 45.88
C ARG A 826 -9.60 -5.52 44.36
N THR A 827 -10.57 -4.94 43.68
CA THR A 827 -10.65 -4.90 42.21
C THR A 827 -11.01 -3.49 41.77
N LEU A 828 -10.59 -3.11 40.56
CA LEU A 828 -10.92 -1.81 39.97
C LEU A 828 -12.45 -1.62 39.82
N GLY A 829 -13.20 -2.71 39.59
CA GLY A 829 -14.65 -2.73 39.56
C GLY A 829 -15.29 -2.29 40.87
N GLN A 830 -14.72 -2.66 42.02
CA GLN A 830 -15.16 -2.17 43.34
C GLN A 830 -14.89 -0.68 43.50
N PHE A 831 -13.69 -0.24 43.11
CA PHE A 831 -13.28 1.16 43.18
C PHE A 831 -14.16 2.07 42.32
N TYR A 832 -14.37 1.71 41.05
CA TYR A 832 -15.29 2.42 40.17
C TYR A 832 -16.76 2.29 40.61
N GLY A 833 -17.12 1.20 41.29
CA GLY A 833 -18.40 1.04 41.98
C GLY A 833 -18.65 2.12 43.03
N ALA A 834 -17.66 2.41 43.87
CA ALA A 834 -17.74 3.48 44.88
C ALA A 834 -17.92 4.87 44.24
N ILE A 835 -17.19 5.16 43.16
CA ILE A 835 -17.35 6.41 42.38
C ILE A 835 -18.76 6.51 41.78
N LYS A 836 -19.29 5.40 41.21
CA LYS A 836 -20.66 5.34 40.68
C LYS A 836 -21.70 5.64 41.77
N ASP A 837 -21.51 5.13 42.98
CA ASP A 837 -22.43 5.36 44.08
C ASP A 837 -22.36 6.81 44.61
N GLY A 838 -21.16 7.40 44.69
CA GLY A 838 -21.00 8.83 44.99
C GLY A 838 -21.68 9.74 43.96
N LEU A 839 -21.53 9.44 42.67
CA LEU A 839 -22.23 10.16 41.59
C LEU A 839 -23.76 10.09 41.73
N LYS A 840 -24.30 8.89 42.03
CA LYS A 840 -25.75 8.70 42.25
C LYS A 840 -26.24 9.42 43.51
N TYR A 841 -25.44 9.44 44.58
CA TYR A 841 -25.79 10.10 45.84
C TYR A 841 -25.88 11.60 45.65
N LEU A 842 -24.82 12.23 45.13
CA LEU A 842 -24.73 13.68 44.93
C LEU A 842 -25.71 14.19 43.86
N SER A 843 -26.11 13.36 42.90
CA SER A 843 -27.11 13.73 41.88
C SER A 843 -28.56 13.79 42.38
N LYS A 844 -28.84 13.30 43.59
CA LYS A 844 -30.21 13.26 44.16
C LYS A 844 -30.61 14.56 44.87
N GLU A 845 -29.67 15.48 45.12
CA GLU A 845 -29.95 16.74 45.82
C GLU A 845 -30.84 17.69 44.99
N PRO A 846 -32.03 18.10 45.49
CA PRO A 846 -32.93 18.98 44.75
C PRO A 846 -32.29 20.34 44.42
N GLY A 847 -32.16 20.67 43.13
CA GLY A 847 -31.62 21.94 42.65
C GLY A 847 -30.10 21.96 42.42
N ASN A 848 -29.39 20.85 42.69
CA ASN A 848 -27.96 20.73 42.43
C ASN A 848 -27.72 20.30 40.96
N THR A 849 -27.04 21.15 40.17
CA THR A 849 -26.53 20.75 38.85
C THR A 849 -25.12 20.20 39.00
N LEU A 850 -24.99 18.94 39.45
CA LEU A 850 -23.69 18.27 39.59
C LEU A 850 -22.87 18.31 38.29
N PHE A 851 -23.54 18.23 37.13
CA PHE A 851 -22.92 18.23 35.81
C PHE A 851 -22.98 19.61 35.14
N HIS A 852 -21.79 20.16 34.88
CA HIS A 852 -21.57 21.48 34.30
C HIS A 852 -21.63 21.42 32.77
N GLN A 853 -22.68 21.97 32.15
CA GLN A 853 -22.88 21.94 30.69
C GLN A 853 -21.83 22.75 29.91
N ASP A 854 -21.24 23.75 30.52
CA ASP A 854 -20.13 24.54 29.98
C ASP A 854 -18.80 23.76 29.90
N SER A 855 -18.72 22.59 30.56
CA SER A 855 -17.58 21.68 30.46
C SER A 855 -17.51 20.90 29.14
N LEU A 856 -18.65 20.71 28.43
CA LEU A 856 -18.76 19.81 27.27
C LEU A 856 -17.71 20.05 26.17
N PRO A 857 -17.42 21.31 25.75
CA PRO A 857 -16.44 21.56 24.70
C PRO A 857 -14.98 21.24 25.09
N PHE A 858 -14.73 21.04 26.39
CA PHE A 858 -13.39 20.77 26.92
C PHE A 858 -13.14 19.26 27.07
N GLN A 859 -14.16 18.43 26.94
CA GLN A 859 -14.07 16.97 27.10
C GLN A 859 -13.58 16.29 25.81
N PHE A 860 -12.97 15.11 25.94
CA PHE A 860 -12.65 14.25 24.80
C PHE A 860 -13.95 13.70 24.20
N ALA A 861 -14.21 14.02 22.94
CA ALA A 861 -15.40 13.58 22.21
C ALA A 861 -15.10 12.38 21.29
N PRO A 862 -16.10 11.58 20.88
CA PRO A 862 -15.93 10.56 19.86
C PRO A 862 -15.23 11.12 18.61
N GLY A 863 -14.19 10.43 18.13
CA GLY A 863 -13.39 10.88 17.00
C GLY A 863 -12.24 11.84 17.34
N THR A 864 -12.14 12.29 18.61
CA THR A 864 -10.96 12.99 19.15
C THR A 864 -10.20 12.06 20.09
N GLY A 865 -8.99 11.64 19.70
CA GLY A 865 -8.19 10.67 20.47
C GLY A 865 -8.38 9.22 20.00
N TYR A 866 -8.62 8.29 20.92
CA TYR A 866 -8.81 6.85 20.67
C TYR A 866 -10.05 6.57 19.81
N GLN A 867 -9.92 5.64 18.86
CA GLN A 867 -11.03 5.11 18.06
C GLN A 867 -11.02 3.59 18.16
N PRO A 868 -12.15 2.95 18.52
CA PRO A 868 -12.21 1.49 18.59
C PRO A 868 -12.11 0.86 17.20
N ARG A 869 -11.47 -0.31 17.12
CA ARG A 869 -11.33 -1.11 15.89
C ARG A 869 -12.66 -1.58 15.32
N ILE A 870 -13.65 -1.79 16.19
CA ILE A 870 -15.01 -2.18 15.81
C ILE A 870 -15.97 -1.01 16.10
N GLN A 871 -16.79 -0.65 15.11
CA GLN A 871 -17.84 0.35 15.29
C GLN A 871 -18.79 -0.17 16.40
N ASN A 872 -18.78 0.51 17.56
CA ASN A 872 -19.53 0.22 18.81
C ASN A 872 -18.81 -0.57 19.93
N ALA A 873 -17.51 -0.85 19.85
CA ALA A 873 -16.78 -1.55 20.93
C ALA A 873 -16.31 -0.68 22.12
N GLY A 874 -16.98 0.45 22.36
CA GLY A 874 -16.56 1.46 23.35
C GLY A 874 -15.67 2.56 22.74
N GLY A 875 -15.65 3.75 23.34
CA GLY A 875 -14.91 4.91 22.83
C GLY A 875 -15.19 6.15 23.66
N SER A 876 -14.50 7.27 23.39
CA SER A 876 -14.62 8.49 24.22
C SER A 876 -16.08 8.94 24.38
N ILE A 877 -16.54 9.09 25.61
CA ILE A 877 -17.90 9.52 25.94
C ILE A 877 -17.87 10.94 26.47
N VAL A 878 -18.65 11.83 25.86
CA VAL A 878 -18.91 13.16 26.42
C VAL A 878 -19.94 13.02 27.55
N VAL A 879 -19.54 13.40 28.75
CA VAL A 879 -20.32 13.30 29.98
C VAL A 879 -21.11 14.58 30.17
N LYS A 880 -22.44 14.46 30.03
CA LYS A 880 -23.39 15.58 30.13
C LYS A 880 -24.38 15.45 31.29
N ASP A 881 -24.52 14.25 31.84
CA ASP A 881 -25.48 13.89 32.87
C ASP A 881 -25.03 12.61 33.60
N LEU A 882 -25.77 12.22 34.65
CA LEU A 882 -25.49 11.02 35.42
C LEU A 882 -25.47 9.76 34.53
N THR A 883 -26.39 9.65 33.58
CA THR A 883 -26.49 8.49 32.69
C THR A 883 -25.21 8.30 31.86
N THR A 884 -24.71 9.38 31.27
CA THR A 884 -23.48 9.36 30.47
C THR A 884 -22.23 9.20 31.33
N ALA A 885 -22.23 9.70 32.57
CA ALA A 885 -21.14 9.47 33.53
C ALA A 885 -21.05 7.99 33.93
N LEU A 886 -22.18 7.37 34.30
CA LEU A 886 -22.22 5.95 34.64
C LEU A 886 -21.77 5.09 33.46
N LYS A 887 -22.24 5.39 32.25
CA LYS A 887 -21.81 4.69 31.03
C LYS A 887 -20.31 4.80 30.77
N ALA A 888 -19.70 5.95 31.04
CA ALA A 888 -18.25 6.12 30.90
C ALA A 888 -17.48 5.21 31.87
N LEU A 889 -17.92 5.10 33.12
CA LEU A 889 -17.31 4.22 34.12
C LEU A 889 -17.59 2.74 33.86
N ASP A 890 -18.76 2.40 33.30
CA ASP A 890 -19.08 1.01 32.93
C ASP A 890 -18.16 0.52 31.79
N VAL A 891 -17.84 1.37 30.80
CA VAL A 891 -16.87 1.03 29.74
C VAL A 891 -15.49 0.69 30.31
N ILE A 892 -15.02 1.43 31.32
CA ILE A 892 -13.74 1.17 31.97
C ILE A 892 -13.74 -0.22 32.61
N VAL A 893 -14.76 -0.53 33.40
CA VAL A 893 -14.87 -1.81 34.12
C VAL A 893 -15.09 -3.00 33.15
N GLU A 894 -15.90 -2.81 32.10
CA GLU A 894 -16.19 -3.86 31.11
C GLU A 894 -14.94 -4.25 30.29
N GLN A 895 -14.11 -3.28 29.91
CA GLN A 895 -12.89 -3.50 29.14
C GLN A 895 -11.73 -4.03 29.99
N GLY A 896 -11.56 -3.53 31.21
CA GLY A 896 -10.53 -4.01 32.15
C GLY A 896 -10.83 -5.42 32.69
N GLU A 897 -11.90 -5.55 33.49
CA GLU A 897 -12.19 -6.77 34.26
C GLU A 897 -13.10 -7.78 33.54
N GLY A 898 -14.19 -7.30 32.92
CA GLY A 898 -15.16 -8.08 32.12
C GLY A 898 -15.57 -9.47 32.67
N SER A 899 -16.73 -9.58 33.33
CA SER A 899 -17.16 -10.80 34.06
C SER A 899 -17.29 -12.10 33.24
N ASP A 900 -17.53 -12.01 31.92
CA ASP A 900 -17.79 -13.16 31.03
C ASP A 900 -16.70 -13.41 29.96
N GLY A 901 -15.58 -12.70 30.03
CA GLY A 901 -14.43 -12.88 29.13
C GLY A 901 -14.51 -12.20 27.76
N LYS A 902 -15.68 -11.79 27.29
CA LYS A 902 -15.86 -10.95 26.09
C LYS A 902 -16.79 -9.77 26.40
N TYR A 903 -16.39 -8.55 26.04
CA TYR A 903 -17.23 -7.36 26.27
C TYR A 903 -17.84 -6.77 24.98
N SER A 904 -17.30 -7.08 23.79
CA SER A 904 -17.88 -6.66 22.50
C SER A 904 -17.49 -7.59 21.35
N GLY A 905 -18.44 -8.39 20.85
CA GLY A 905 -18.20 -9.28 19.71
C GLY A 905 -17.15 -10.35 20.00
N ASP A 906 -15.95 -10.19 19.42
CA ASP A 906 -14.79 -11.08 19.63
C ASP A 906 -13.68 -10.45 20.50
N GLU A 907 -13.86 -9.22 21.02
CA GLU A 907 -12.89 -8.55 21.89
C GLU A 907 -12.93 -9.09 23.33
N LEU A 908 -11.74 -9.40 23.86
CA LEU A 908 -11.51 -9.93 25.20
C LEU A 908 -11.18 -8.81 26.18
N ALA A 909 -11.66 -8.90 27.42
CA ALA A 909 -11.23 -7.99 28.49
C ALA A 909 -9.74 -8.16 28.82
N HIS A 910 -9.09 -7.13 29.37
CA HIS A 910 -7.65 -7.09 29.60
C HIS A 910 -7.14 -8.31 30.36
N TYR A 911 -7.85 -8.75 31.41
CA TYR A 911 -7.54 -9.95 32.17
C TYR A 911 -7.34 -11.19 31.28
N TYR A 912 -8.27 -11.41 30.34
CA TYR A 912 -8.25 -12.58 29.47
C TYR A 912 -7.19 -12.46 28.38
N VAL A 913 -6.91 -11.25 27.89
CA VAL A 913 -5.78 -10.99 26.98
C VAL A 913 -4.45 -11.37 27.67
N PHE A 914 -4.22 -10.90 28.89
CA PHE A 914 -2.98 -11.23 29.61
C PHE A 914 -2.92 -12.69 30.05
N LYS A 915 -4.06 -13.31 30.35
CA LYS A 915 -4.15 -14.74 30.67
C LYS A 915 -3.75 -15.59 29.47
N ASP A 916 -4.32 -15.29 28.30
CA ASP A 916 -3.97 -15.96 27.06
C ASP A 916 -2.47 -15.79 26.79
N LEU A 917 -1.97 -14.56 26.81
CA LEU A 917 -0.54 -14.27 26.61
C LEU A 917 0.36 -15.08 27.56
N LYS A 918 0.00 -15.17 28.85
CA LYS A 918 0.72 -15.98 29.83
C LYS A 918 0.70 -17.47 29.49
N GLU A 919 -0.45 -18.02 29.09
CA GLU A 919 -0.62 -19.43 28.77
C GLU A 919 0.12 -19.86 27.49
N VAL A 920 0.22 -18.99 26.47
CA VAL A 920 0.93 -19.30 25.21
C VAL A 920 2.46 -19.18 25.33
N THR A 921 2.99 -18.73 26.46
CA THR A 921 4.44 -18.54 26.64
C THR A 921 5.10 -19.79 27.20
N GLU A 922 6.29 -20.15 26.73
CA GLU A 922 7.31 -20.78 27.57
C GLU A 922 8.66 -20.05 27.46
N ASN A 923 8.99 -19.43 26.31
CA ASN A 923 10.17 -18.58 26.14
C ASN A 923 9.95 -17.53 25.03
N TRP A 924 9.58 -16.29 25.38
CA TRP A 924 9.61 -15.18 24.42
C TRP A 924 11.04 -14.67 24.26
N ASP A 925 11.43 -14.34 23.01
CA ASP A 925 12.71 -13.68 22.78
C ASP A 925 12.61 -12.22 23.20
N VAL A 926 13.30 -11.87 24.27
CA VAL A 926 13.31 -10.53 24.86
C VAL A 926 14.74 -9.99 24.97
N TYR A 927 14.88 -8.68 24.90
CA TYR A 927 16.09 -7.97 25.31
C TYR A 927 16.31 -8.16 26.81
N ASN A 928 17.56 -8.37 27.22
CA ASN A 928 17.90 -8.44 28.63
C ASN A 928 18.00 -7.02 29.21
N VAL A 929 16.85 -6.40 29.47
CA VAL A 929 16.76 -5.05 30.05
C VAL A 929 16.79 -5.10 31.59
N PRO A 930 17.29 -4.07 32.27
CA PRO A 930 17.27 -3.96 33.74
C PRO A 930 15.82 -3.91 34.29
N GLU A 931 15.64 -4.21 35.57
CA GLU A 931 14.38 -3.96 36.29
C GLU A 931 14.41 -2.55 36.88
N ASN A 932 13.31 -1.80 36.75
CA ASN A 932 13.16 -0.42 37.25
C ASN A 932 14.33 0.52 36.89
N PRO A 933 14.68 0.69 35.60
CA PRO A 933 15.77 1.57 35.25
C PRO A 933 15.47 3.03 35.61
N THR A 934 16.50 3.76 36.05
CA THR A 934 16.47 5.22 36.14
C THR A 934 17.46 5.86 35.18
N THR A 935 17.13 7.04 34.67
CA THR A 935 17.99 7.81 33.76
C THR A 935 19.33 8.11 34.41
N GLU A 936 19.36 8.31 35.72
CA GLU A 936 20.53 8.54 36.55
C GLU A 936 21.51 7.35 36.52
N MET A 937 21.04 6.11 36.39
CA MET A 937 21.94 4.94 36.25
C MET A 937 22.88 5.07 35.04
N TYR A 938 22.49 5.84 34.03
CA TYR A 938 23.31 6.09 32.84
C TYR A 938 24.28 7.28 33.00
N THR A 939 24.17 8.08 34.06
CA THR A 939 25.09 9.20 34.33
C THR A 939 26.39 8.79 35.00
N GLU A 940 26.38 7.71 35.78
CA GLU A 940 27.46 7.36 36.71
C GLU A 940 28.76 6.91 36.03
N LYS A 941 28.75 6.67 34.71
CA LYS A 941 29.91 6.21 33.94
C LYS A 941 30.10 7.08 32.70
N PRO A 942 31.31 7.62 32.43
CA PRO A 942 31.58 8.39 31.20
C PRO A 942 31.20 7.65 29.90
N LYS A 943 31.31 6.32 29.87
CA LYS A 943 30.93 5.47 28.73
C LYS A 943 29.41 5.34 28.49
N LEU A 944 28.57 5.79 29.42
CA LEU A 944 27.10 5.72 29.34
C LEU A 944 26.46 7.06 28.99
N ARG A 945 27.27 8.11 28.77
CA ARG A 945 26.81 9.49 28.56
C ARG A 945 25.81 9.61 27.40
N GLN A 946 26.01 8.89 26.30
CA GLN A 946 25.10 8.94 25.16
C GLN A 946 23.75 8.31 25.49
N ILE A 947 23.74 7.16 26.17
CA ILE A 947 22.54 6.47 26.64
C ILE A 947 21.76 7.37 27.63
N TYR A 948 22.48 8.09 28.50
CA TYR A 948 21.87 9.07 29.40
C TYR A 948 21.06 10.14 28.64
N HIS A 949 21.64 10.77 27.62
CA HIS A 949 20.94 11.83 26.88
C HIS A 949 19.71 11.30 26.14
N VAL A 950 19.79 10.08 25.56
CA VAL A 950 18.64 9.41 24.93
C VAL A 950 17.55 9.12 25.96
N SER A 951 17.91 8.57 27.12
CA SER A 951 16.96 8.24 28.20
C SER A 951 16.28 9.49 28.76
N ARG A 952 17.07 10.55 28.99
CA ARG A 952 16.55 11.85 29.47
C ARG A 952 15.61 12.50 28.45
N THR A 953 15.90 12.39 27.15
CA THR A 953 15.01 12.84 26.08
C THR A 953 13.72 12.03 26.03
N PHE A 954 13.80 10.72 26.27
CA PHE A 954 12.61 9.87 26.38
C PHE A 954 11.71 10.30 27.55
N ASP A 955 12.28 10.53 28.73
CA ASP A 955 11.53 10.99 29.92
C ASP A 955 10.91 12.38 29.68
N ALA A 956 11.67 13.31 29.08
CA ALA A 956 11.15 14.63 28.69
C ALA A 956 9.99 14.51 27.68
N ALA A 957 10.11 13.64 26.67
CA ALA A 957 9.05 13.43 25.69
C ALA A 957 7.79 12.83 26.33
N TYR A 958 7.95 11.91 27.28
CA TYR A 958 6.85 11.30 28.02
C TYR A 958 6.12 12.33 28.89
N CYS A 959 6.85 13.12 29.67
CA CYS A 959 6.28 14.21 30.46
C CYS A 959 5.61 15.29 29.59
N TYR A 960 6.17 15.60 28.41
CA TYR A 960 5.54 16.54 27.47
C TYR A 960 4.26 15.96 26.82
N LEU A 961 4.18 14.64 26.66
CA LEU A 961 2.95 13.98 26.23
C LEU A 961 1.85 14.13 27.28
N LEU A 962 2.16 13.90 28.56
CA LEU A 962 1.21 14.10 29.66
C LEU A 962 0.71 15.55 29.73
N LEU A 963 1.63 16.52 29.62
CA LEU A 963 1.27 17.94 29.51
C LEU A 963 0.37 18.25 28.32
N SER A 964 0.65 17.65 27.16
CA SER A 964 -0.14 17.85 25.94
C SER A 964 -1.57 17.29 26.09
N ILE A 965 -1.73 16.14 26.74
CA ILE A 965 -3.03 15.54 27.03
C ILE A 965 -3.77 16.39 28.08
N GLU A 966 -3.10 16.79 29.17
CA GLU A 966 -3.68 17.65 30.20
C GLU A 966 -4.22 18.95 29.61
N LYS A 967 -3.46 19.57 28.68
CA LYS A 967 -3.84 20.81 28.01
C LYS A 967 -5.15 20.68 27.24
N LEU A 968 -5.48 19.50 26.70
CA LEU A 968 -6.71 19.31 25.94
C LEU A 968 -7.95 19.59 26.80
N TRP A 969 -7.97 19.28 28.11
CA TRP A 969 -9.12 19.66 28.96
C TRP A 969 -9.28 21.17 29.24
N THR A 970 -8.41 21.99 28.66
CA THR A 970 -8.44 23.46 28.78
C THR A 970 -8.79 24.16 27.47
N ILE A 971 -8.74 23.46 26.33
CA ILE A 971 -8.95 24.04 25.00
C ILE A 971 -10.39 23.84 24.56
N ARG A 972 -11.11 24.93 24.33
CA ARG A 972 -12.50 24.92 23.81
C ARG A 972 -12.58 24.66 22.30
N ASP A 973 -11.58 25.14 21.56
CA ASP A 973 -11.57 25.16 20.10
C ASP A 973 -11.25 23.77 19.52
N GLU A 974 -12.20 23.18 18.80
CA GLU A 974 -12.08 21.81 18.25
C GLU A 974 -10.94 21.66 17.24
N ASP A 975 -10.66 22.68 16.43
CA ASP A 975 -9.58 22.64 15.45
C ASP A 975 -8.22 22.66 16.14
N LYS A 976 -8.04 23.50 17.17
CA LYS A 976 -6.83 23.52 17.99
C LYS A 976 -6.64 22.22 18.75
N ARG A 977 -7.73 21.64 19.30
CA ARG A 977 -7.69 20.31 19.92
C ARG A 977 -7.23 19.25 18.93
N ARG A 978 -7.82 19.22 17.74
CA ARG A 978 -7.46 18.26 16.67
C ARG A 978 -6.02 18.44 16.23
N GLN A 979 -5.56 19.67 16.07
CA GLN A 979 -4.16 19.97 15.74
C GLN A 979 -3.22 19.47 16.83
N LEU A 980 -3.52 19.70 18.11
CA LEU A 980 -2.67 19.24 19.21
C LEU A 980 -2.64 17.71 19.31
N VAL A 981 -3.78 17.04 19.07
CA VAL A 981 -3.85 15.57 19.01
C VAL A 981 -2.95 15.02 17.89
N LEU A 982 -3.08 15.56 16.67
CA LEU A 982 -2.34 15.07 15.50
C LEU A 982 -0.85 15.45 15.55
N ALA A 983 -0.55 16.72 15.84
CA ALA A 983 0.80 17.24 15.79
C ALA A 983 1.63 16.85 17.01
N ASN A 984 1.03 16.71 18.21
CA ASN A 984 1.79 16.39 19.43
C ASN A 984 1.51 14.97 19.93
N MET A 985 0.29 14.61 20.32
CA MET A 985 0.04 13.31 20.98
C MET A 985 0.48 12.14 20.11
N TYR A 986 0.02 12.13 18.87
CA TYR A 986 0.35 11.10 17.88
C TYR A 986 1.85 11.09 17.55
N THR A 987 2.44 12.26 17.28
CA THR A 987 3.87 12.41 17.02
C THR A 987 4.74 11.95 18.18
N LEU A 988 4.40 12.29 19.42
CA LEU A 988 5.14 11.87 20.62
C LEU A 988 5.07 10.37 20.83
N MET A 989 3.89 9.76 20.75
CA MET A 989 3.74 8.32 20.96
C MET A 989 4.47 7.49 19.91
N LEU A 990 4.37 7.87 18.63
CA LEU A 990 4.81 7.02 17.51
C LEU A 990 6.08 7.51 16.79
N GLY A 991 6.28 8.82 16.71
CA GLY A 991 7.45 9.43 16.09
C GLY A 991 8.61 9.66 17.05
N VAL A 992 8.37 9.62 18.38
CA VAL A 992 9.39 9.96 19.38
C VAL A 992 9.59 8.83 20.40
N LEU A 993 8.60 8.53 21.24
CA LEU A 993 8.72 7.56 22.35
C LEU A 993 9.03 6.16 21.84
N ALA A 994 8.23 5.62 20.92
CA ALA A 994 8.46 4.26 20.41
C ALA A 994 9.84 4.10 19.71
N PRO A 995 10.27 5.01 18.81
CA PRO A 995 11.62 4.98 18.24
C PRO A 995 12.75 5.12 19.28
N LEU A 996 12.62 6.02 20.26
CA LEU A 996 13.62 6.19 21.33
C LEU A 996 13.71 4.94 22.22
N ALA A 997 12.58 4.34 22.59
CA ALA A 997 12.57 3.08 23.34
C ALA A 997 13.24 1.95 22.54
N LYS A 998 12.92 1.81 21.25
CA LYS A 998 13.56 0.84 20.36
C LYS A 998 15.06 1.08 20.24
N PHE A 999 15.48 2.35 20.20
CA PHE A 999 16.88 2.71 20.19
C PHE A 999 17.56 2.28 21.50
N LEU A 1000 16.99 2.61 22.67
CA LEU A 1000 17.52 2.27 23.99
C LEU A 1000 17.75 0.76 24.16
N VAL A 1001 16.77 -0.08 23.82
CA VAL A 1001 16.90 -1.55 23.97
C VAL A 1001 17.92 -2.21 23.04
N THR A 1002 18.51 -1.44 22.12
CA THR A 1002 19.64 -1.90 21.29
C THR A 1002 21.00 -1.45 21.80
N GLN A 1003 21.06 -0.61 22.85
CA GLN A 1003 22.31 -0.10 23.40
C GLN A 1003 22.82 -1.01 24.53
N PRO A 1004 23.97 -1.69 24.39
CA PRO A 1004 24.54 -2.49 25.45
C PRO A 1004 25.03 -1.62 26.61
N LEU A 1005 24.87 -2.09 27.84
CA LEU A 1005 25.46 -1.45 29.03
C LEU A 1005 26.92 -1.90 29.16
N PRO A 1006 27.91 -1.00 29.06
CA PRO A 1006 29.32 -1.37 29.14
C PRO A 1006 29.67 -1.94 30.52
N ASP A 1007 30.48 -3.01 30.49
CA ASP A 1007 31.00 -3.67 31.69
C ASP A 1007 29.91 -4.26 32.60
N ASP A 1008 28.71 -4.55 32.05
CA ASP A 1008 27.61 -5.20 32.76
C ASP A 1008 27.75 -6.75 32.75
N PRO A 1009 27.88 -7.39 33.92
CA PRO A 1009 28.17 -8.84 34.01
C PRO A 1009 27.01 -9.73 33.55
N GLU A 1010 25.81 -9.19 33.45
CA GLU A 1010 24.60 -9.90 32.98
C GLU A 1010 24.34 -9.66 31.48
N GLY A 1011 25.20 -8.89 30.81
CA GLY A 1011 25.06 -8.57 29.39
C GLY A 1011 23.78 -7.77 29.09
N ARG A 1012 23.38 -6.90 30.02
CA ARG A 1012 22.15 -6.11 29.88
C ARG A 1012 22.28 -5.00 28.84
N VAL A 1013 21.14 -4.62 28.28
CA VAL A 1013 20.97 -3.45 27.38
C VAL A 1013 20.16 -2.36 28.10
N ALA A 1014 20.26 -1.12 27.62
CA ALA A 1014 19.50 -0.01 28.16
C ALA A 1014 17.99 -0.14 27.90
N ALA A 1015 17.18 0.65 28.58
CA ALA A 1015 15.73 0.61 28.48
C ALA A 1015 15.11 1.98 28.84
N PRO A 1016 13.88 2.27 28.38
CA PRO A 1016 13.15 3.49 28.74
C PRO A 1016 12.82 3.53 30.24
N CYS A 1017 13.05 4.67 30.89
CA CYS A 1017 12.94 4.78 32.35
C CYS A 1017 11.58 5.28 32.85
N PHE A 1018 10.86 6.07 32.05
CA PHE A 1018 9.60 6.72 32.44
C PHE A 1018 9.76 7.54 33.73
N ASN A 1019 10.90 8.21 33.90
CA ASN A 1019 11.14 9.04 35.08
C ASN A 1019 10.50 10.43 34.91
N TRP A 1020 10.34 11.11 36.05
CA TRP A 1020 9.89 12.49 36.06
C TRP A 1020 10.95 13.40 35.44
N TYR A 1021 10.56 14.14 34.41
CA TYR A 1021 11.35 15.23 33.85
C TYR A 1021 10.74 16.57 34.24
N GLU A 1022 11.49 17.38 34.98
CA GLU A 1022 11.05 18.71 35.39
C GLU A 1022 11.37 19.77 34.33
N PHE A 1023 10.34 20.36 33.71
CA PHE A 1023 10.48 21.53 32.86
C PHE A 1023 10.70 22.80 33.70
N GLY A 1024 11.88 23.42 33.60
CA GLY A 1024 12.27 24.58 34.40
C GLY A 1024 11.57 25.89 34.01
N ALA A 1025 11.55 26.88 34.90
CA ALA A 1025 10.89 28.18 34.70
C ALA A 1025 11.75 29.22 33.96
N ASP A 1026 12.92 28.83 33.43
CA ASP A 1026 14.03 29.69 33.02
C ASP A 1026 13.80 30.41 31.66
N SER A 1027 12.64 31.07 31.50
CA SER A 1027 12.18 31.81 30.30
C SER A 1027 11.96 31.00 29.02
N LYS A 1028 12.05 29.66 29.07
CA LYS A 1028 11.83 28.74 27.93
C LYS A 1028 10.60 27.87 28.17
N THR A 1029 9.77 27.68 27.13
CA THR A 1029 8.60 26.77 27.16
C THR A 1029 9.05 25.30 27.29
N PRO A 1030 8.19 24.40 27.84
CA PRO A 1030 8.48 22.97 27.91
C PRO A 1030 8.88 22.36 26.56
N PHE A 1031 8.26 22.81 25.47
CA PHE A 1031 8.59 22.35 24.12
C PHE A 1031 10.03 22.71 23.72
N LYS A 1032 10.47 23.95 24.00
CA LYS A 1032 11.84 24.38 23.73
C LYS A 1032 12.86 23.60 24.55
N GLN A 1033 12.50 23.20 25.77
CA GLN A 1033 13.35 22.36 26.61
C GLN A 1033 13.44 20.93 26.06
N LEU A 1034 12.33 20.32 25.63
CA LEU A 1034 12.35 19.02 24.95
C LEU A 1034 13.23 19.04 23.69
N ARG A 1035 13.12 20.09 22.86
CA ARG A 1035 14.02 20.25 21.69
C ARG A 1035 15.49 20.40 22.09
N ALA A 1036 15.77 21.04 23.23
CA ALA A 1036 17.12 21.15 23.75
C ALA A 1036 17.67 19.78 24.17
N GLU A 1037 16.88 18.96 24.86
CA GLU A 1037 17.28 17.59 25.23
C GLU A 1037 17.56 16.71 24.00
N MET A 1038 16.71 16.78 22.96
CA MET A 1038 16.97 16.08 21.70
C MET A 1038 18.25 16.58 21.02
N LYS A 1039 18.52 17.88 21.09
CA LYS A 1039 19.77 18.46 20.54
C LYS A 1039 20.99 17.94 21.30
N GLU A 1040 20.94 17.88 22.63
CA GLU A 1040 22.02 17.30 23.44
C GLU A 1040 22.21 15.81 23.14
N THR A 1041 21.12 15.06 22.91
CA THR A 1041 21.18 13.68 22.42
C THR A 1041 21.97 13.59 21.12
N MET A 1042 21.60 14.36 20.09
CA MET A 1042 22.31 14.37 18.81
C MET A 1042 23.79 14.76 18.98
N LEU A 1043 24.08 15.79 19.79
CA LEU A 1043 25.45 16.25 20.04
C LEU A 1043 26.30 15.18 20.74
N SER A 1044 25.71 14.40 21.65
CA SER A 1044 26.43 13.35 22.37
C SER A 1044 26.97 12.24 21.46
N TYR A 1045 26.33 12.01 20.30
CA TYR A 1045 26.81 11.07 19.28
C TYR A 1045 27.74 11.72 18.24
N VAL A 1046 27.62 13.04 18.01
CA VAL A 1046 28.49 13.79 17.07
C VAL A 1046 29.86 14.10 17.69
N GLN A 1047 29.92 14.50 18.96
CA GLN A 1047 31.18 14.96 19.60
C GLN A 1047 32.24 13.86 19.73
N VAL A 1048 31.86 12.58 19.76
CA VAL A 1048 32.81 11.45 19.79
C VAL A 1048 33.61 11.32 18.47
N THR A 1049 33.08 11.83 17.36
CA THR A 1049 33.79 11.84 16.06
C THR A 1049 34.84 12.97 15.94
N ALA A 1050 34.90 13.88 16.92
CA ALA A 1050 35.74 15.08 16.88
C ALA A 1050 36.86 15.11 17.94
N GLU A 1051 36.95 14.12 18.83
CA GLU A 1051 38.00 14.06 19.86
C GLU A 1051 39.27 13.32 19.35
N SER A 1052 40.19 14.14 18.83
CA SER A 1052 41.65 13.93 18.61
C SER A 1052 42.12 13.09 17.41
N ASP A 1053 43.01 13.72 16.62
CA ASP A 1053 43.67 13.21 15.40
C ASP A 1053 44.56 11.95 15.61
N ASP A 1054 44.72 11.47 16.84
CA ASP A 1054 45.63 10.36 17.18
C ASP A 1054 44.93 9.13 17.81
N GLN A 1055 43.60 9.10 17.90
CA GLN A 1055 42.86 7.90 18.27
C GLN A 1055 41.84 7.55 17.19
N VAL A 1056 42.01 6.37 16.58
CA VAL A 1056 40.97 5.76 15.75
C VAL A 1056 39.70 5.70 16.60
N PRO A 1057 38.58 6.35 16.21
CA PRO A 1057 37.33 6.21 16.94
C PRO A 1057 37.00 4.72 16.97
N GLU A 1058 37.00 4.12 18.16
CA GLU A 1058 36.85 2.68 18.32
C GLU A 1058 35.47 2.20 17.81
N HIS A 1059 34.52 3.12 17.59
CA HIS A 1059 33.16 2.86 17.10
C HIS A 1059 32.71 3.93 16.09
N ASP A 1060 32.23 3.50 14.92
CA ASP A 1060 31.53 4.34 13.92
C ASP A 1060 30.08 4.56 14.36
N TYR A 1061 29.79 5.75 14.89
CA TYR A 1061 28.46 6.14 15.36
C TYR A 1061 27.51 6.61 14.23
N GLY A 1062 27.94 6.59 12.97
CA GLY A 1062 27.18 7.08 11.83
C GLY A 1062 25.79 6.43 11.68
N MET A 1063 25.72 5.11 11.86
CA MET A 1063 24.44 4.38 11.83
C MET A 1063 23.51 4.74 13.00
N GLN A 1064 24.05 5.04 14.18
CA GLN A 1064 23.25 5.40 15.36
C GLN A 1064 22.69 6.82 15.24
N ILE A 1065 23.47 7.76 14.67
CA ILE A 1065 22.98 9.11 14.36
C ILE A 1065 21.86 9.06 13.31
N GLN A 1066 22.01 8.23 12.27
CA GLN A 1066 20.96 8.05 11.26
C GLN A 1066 19.63 7.56 11.87
N ALA A 1067 19.67 6.74 12.92
CA ALA A 1067 18.46 6.29 13.62
C ALA A 1067 17.77 7.40 14.44
N LEU A 1068 18.50 8.45 14.84
CA LEU A 1068 18.00 9.57 15.65
C LEU A 1068 17.47 10.76 14.81
N ILE A 1069 17.93 10.91 13.56
CA ILE A 1069 17.50 12.00 12.66
C ILE A 1069 15.97 12.04 12.43
N PRO A 1070 15.29 10.90 12.15
CA PRO A 1070 13.84 10.91 11.98
C PRO A 1070 13.10 11.34 13.25
N ILE A 1071 13.63 11.02 14.42
CA ILE A 1071 13.07 11.38 15.73
C ILE A 1071 13.17 12.90 15.95
N GLN A 1072 14.33 13.48 15.63
CA GLN A 1072 14.53 14.93 15.70
C GLN A 1072 13.59 15.66 14.74
N THR A 1073 13.43 15.13 13.52
CA THR A 1073 12.51 15.67 12.52
C THR A 1073 11.06 15.62 12.99
N ALA A 1074 10.65 14.55 13.66
CA ALA A 1074 9.31 14.43 14.24
C ALA A 1074 9.09 15.50 15.33
N LEU A 1075 10.04 15.67 16.25
CA LEU A 1075 9.99 16.69 17.31
C LEU A 1075 9.95 18.12 16.75
N ASP A 1076 10.71 18.42 15.71
CA ASP A 1076 10.78 19.76 15.11
C ASP A 1076 9.46 20.18 14.42
N ASN A 1077 8.58 19.23 14.10
CA ASN A 1077 7.27 19.47 13.47
C ASN A 1077 6.11 19.60 14.48
N MET A 1078 6.38 19.49 15.77
CA MET A 1078 5.37 19.60 16.82
C MET A 1078 5.01 21.07 17.15
N ILE A 1079 3.88 21.26 17.83
CA ILE A 1079 3.37 22.57 18.25
C ILE A 1079 3.75 22.85 19.70
N ASP A 1080 4.10 24.10 20.00
CA ASP A 1080 4.32 24.58 21.37
C ASP A 1080 2.97 24.76 22.09
N ILE A 1081 2.73 23.98 23.16
CA ILE A 1081 1.47 23.99 23.92
C ILE A 1081 1.19 25.31 24.64
N ASP A 1082 2.20 26.16 24.84
CA ASP A 1082 2.06 27.40 25.58
C ASP A 1082 1.86 28.61 24.67
N THR A 1083 2.55 28.67 23.52
CA THR A 1083 2.41 29.81 22.60
C THR A 1083 1.37 29.59 21.52
N SER A 1084 0.97 28.34 21.25
CA SER A 1084 0.12 27.98 20.11
C SER A 1084 0.68 28.47 18.75
N ASP A 1085 1.96 28.82 18.68
CA ASP A 1085 2.59 29.27 17.45
C ASP A 1085 2.74 28.07 16.51
N PRO A 1086 2.19 28.12 15.29
CA PRO A 1086 2.57 27.16 14.26
C PRO A 1086 4.07 27.34 13.96
N PRO A 1087 4.84 26.27 13.70
CA PRO A 1087 6.26 26.36 13.42
C PRO A 1087 6.58 27.50 12.43
N THR A 1088 7.58 28.33 12.76
CA THR A 1088 8.01 29.46 11.93
C THR A 1088 8.66 28.95 10.64
N GLY A 1089 7.82 28.67 9.66
CA GLY A 1089 8.14 28.19 8.33
C GLY A 1089 6.84 27.69 7.73
N THR A 1090 6.36 28.35 6.68
CA THR A 1090 5.05 28.16 6.05
C THR A 1090 4.70 26.67 5.94
N ILE A 1091 3.83 26.21 6.84
CA ILE A 1091 3.38 24.81 6.89
C ILE A 1091 2.43 24.59 5.72
N SER A 1092 2.99 24.11 4.61
CA SER A 1092 2.20 23.36 3.63
C SER A 1092 1.65 22.12 4.31
N ARG A 1093 0.37 21.77 4.08
CA ARG A 1093 -0.29 20.54 4.57
C ARG A 1093 0.57 19.26 4.42
N LYS A 1094 1.57 19.25 3.53
CA LYS A 1094 2.55 18.17 3.35
C LYS A 1094 3.48 17.93 4.56
N GLY A 1095 3.79 18.93 5.39
CA GLY A 1095 4.68 18.76 6.57
C GLY A 1095 4.08 17.87 7.67
N LEU A 1096 2.75 17.90 7.81
CA LEU A 1096 2.00 17.00 8.71
C LEU A 1096 1.95 15.55 8.19
N ASN A 1097 2.01 15.33 6.87
CA ASN A 1097 1.91 14.00 6.27
C ASN A 1097 3.18 13.16 6.39
N VAL A 1098 4.35 13.78 6.56
CA VAL A 1098 5.63 13.03 6.70
C VAL A 1098 5.74 12.39 8.09
N ALA A 1099 5.23 13.04 9.14
CA ALA A 1099 5.04 12.39 10.43
C ALA A 1099 4.01 11.25 10.27
N HIS A 1100 2.83 11.51 9.70
CA HIS A 1100 1.72 10.56 9.56
C HIS A 1100 1.96 9.28 8.72
N THR A 1101 3.07 9.12 7.99
CA THR A 1101 3.17 8.03 6.99
C THR A 1101 4.19 6.93 7.28
N GLN A 1102 5.07 7.08 8.27
CA GLN A 1102 6.05 6.02 8.60
C GLN A 1102 5.91 5.37 10.00
N GLY A 1103 5.09 5.92 10.90
CA GLY A 1103 4.81 5.32 12.22
C GLY A 1103 3.33 5.03 12.56
N PHE A 1104 2.37 5.43 11.71
CA PHE A 1104 0.99 5.70 12.16
C PHE A 1104 -0.09 4.66 11.84
N LYS A 1105 0.25 3.46 11.36
CA LYS A 1105 -0.77 2.47 10.93
C LYS A 1105 -1.30 1.53 12.02
N GLY A 1106 -1.20 1.86 13.30
CA GLY A 1106 -1.60 0.92 14.36
C GLY A 1106 -2.19 1.49 15.65
N PHE A 1107 -2.60 2.75 15.71
CA PHE A 1107 -3.33 3.31 16.88
C PHE A 1107 -4.82 3.58 16.61
N ALA A 1108 -5.29 3.30 15.39
CA ALA A 1108 -6.71 3.36 15.01
C ALA A 1108 -7.29 1.94 14.88
#